data_AF-A0A8H4Y0B1-F1
#
_entry.id   AF-A0A8H4Y0B1-F1
#
_cell.length_a   1.000
_cell.length_b   1.000
_cell.length_c   1.000
_cell.angle_alpha   90.00
_cell.angle_beta   90.00
_cell.angle_gamma   90.00
#
_symmetry.space_group_name_H-M   'P 1'
#
loop_
_entity.id
_entity.type
_entity.pdbx_description
1 polymer ?
#
loop_
_entity_poly.entity_id
_entity_poly.type
_entity_poly.pdbx_seq_one_letter_code
_entity_poly.pdbx_strand_id
1 'polypeptide(L)'
;MVQKRACDACHKRKLTPCNWCEHHGLACTFNRERGRKKTSKLRSKQTTENNLSKRLKRIEDALSETLARQTSVDLKPLTPGSEAADARRSSDGSGEQSAQEPSRASTSKASSSFFRDPASVFESPLTSHDSPFTFPVSSPASSFAGAASSGQIHYGGCHFGRLSQHNGMPILSEAGRQWIMAKTGQESVLESCSKSSSGSRQSPAYRYYNSPTDLYECPDRATVEKVFNAFVHSIFRFVFPVLDWRLFQETIALAYQPIPGESISLHHLSAKACVLAFTSLISFFQDTLEDVCYIEPDVCATKARYLLTDVLENPSVTSLQVVLMLELHDIVSGRLRSASMLHAIACRMIFTLGGHTYISLKPSQSPLTRSERERGQLRMLFWLAYVFDKDIALRTGQPPLMSDDYCDLTLPDNYASWYSHHRDANGNPSLPSVNDEDLMFYLPMDPLLSRIKDKASRLLFSVQAANKSHAQLLRDIREVDEELEAWRMSIPPDFRPALSISDESQVILAGLKPPVSMEQINLHLEYHHLMSTIHRVSGRCMDLESAHLDKSDRMPGIESSIDLALEASRSTIIFLRAAISGIAGQAFWFVAFYPTAAMMTLFLNILMNPLNDRAEDDIQLLQSAAHLVNSFPVSRFTPHEIAYMKMVDDFAAELVRLGRCAIAKAKTSVQKVGCLFPLVPSITTPISPANLSPATSLASAQNLSLFIPKATAPLPTLMVRGYPIESLVEAIEMTNFNVVVPEGLPPADDPVIITQVYQSDVYAKEREPGVEITSPFHLAANEIDTLLYHLEDYDCSNPSTIVANSPVTHGDLQHWLKCIFHKWDSTKPLTPKPVLRPHGLFDTSAMAGTFKYDLPPIPGEEGVRPERQQHAAAFLGIKLNEDRTVSMQWKDIRGGLANEGDVQLFSYLNIHTAHKMAITNYDSMEKARVLQYNWKLAIYAARKQILGFVKAGIQKGPRPKPEREPNVKLHLARHHIEEMLRFYHLAIQGTSTSPRRGLSSS
;
A
#
# COMPACT_ATOMS: atom_id res chain seq x y z
N MET A 1 42.92 -23.05 18.99
CA MET A 1 43.27 -21.70 19.48
C MET A 1 42.87 -20.67 18.43
N VAL A 2 41.87 -19.82 18.74
CA VAL A 2 41.31 -18.83 17.81
C VAL A 2 42.25 -17.63 17.68
N GLN A 3 42.70 -17.31 16.46
CA GLN A 3 43.52 -16.12 16.20
C GLN A 3 42.70 -14.84 16.44
N LYS A 4 43.16 -14.01 17.39
CA LYS A 4 42.57 -12.69 17.70
C LYS A 4 42.86 -11.71 16.54
N ARG A 5 41.81 -11.20 15.88
CA ARG A 5 41.90 -10.20 14.81
C ARG A 5 41.88 -8.77 15.39
N ALA A 6 42.64 -7.86 14.77
CA ALA A 6 42.66 -6.44 15.12
C ALA A 6 41.37 -5.71 14.67
N CYS A 7 41.00 -4.62 15.34
CA CYS A 7 39.86 -3.78 14.94
C CYS A 7 40.15 -2.96 13.67
N ASP A 8 39.10 -2.57 12.94
CA ASP A 8 39.20 -1.88 11.64
C ASP A 8 40.01 -0.58 11.69
N ALA A 9 39.92 0.15 12.81
CA ALA A 9 40.71 1.36 13.04
C ALA A 9 42.22 1.09 13.12
N CYS A 10 42.62 0.00 13.81
CA CYS A 10 44.03 -0.40 13.93
C CYS A 10 44.55 -1.02 12.63
N HIS A 11 43.70 -1.76 11.90
CA HIS A 11 44.00 -2.27 10.57
C HIS A 11 44.29 -1.13 9.56
N LYS A 12 43.58 0.00 9.68
CA LYS A 12 43.73 1.16 8.78
C LYS A 12 44.94 2.05 9.13
N ARG A 13 45.29 2.19 10.42
CA ARG A 13 46.30 3.16 10.91
C ARG A 13 47.73 2.61 11.07
N LYS A 14 47.93 1.28 11.08
CA LYS A 14 49.26 0.62 11.07
C LYS A 14 50.24 1.00 12.21
N LEU A 15 49.76 1.45 13.38
CA LEU A 15 50.55 1.64 14.62
C LEU A 15 49.67 1.37 15.87
N THR A 16 50.32 1.25 17.04
CA THR A 16 49.90 1.01 18.47
C THR A 16 48.40 1.04 18.86
N PRO A 17 47.98 0.35 19.95
CA PRO A 17 46.56 0.17 20.33
C PRO A 17 45.78 1.48 20.31
N CYS A 18 44.59 1.48 19.69
CA CYS A 18 43.75 2.67 19.65
C CYS A 18 43.11 2.95 21.03
N ASN A 19 42.83 4.22 21.33
CA ASN A 19 42.16 4.66 22.57
C ASN A 19 40.89 3.85 22.89
N TRP A 20 40.19 3.35 21.88
CA TRP A 20 39.00 2.52 22.07
C TRP A 20 39.34 1.14 22.67
N CYS A 21 40.36 0.45 22.14
CA CYS A 21 40.83 -0.82 22.69
C CYS A 21 41.46 -0.65 24.07
N GLU A 22 42.15 0.47 24.31
CA GLU A 22 42.74 0.82 25.61
C GLU A 22 41.66 1.06 26.67
N HIS A 23 40.62 1.82 26.34
CA HIS A 23 39.50 2.10 27.25
C HIS A 23 38.68 0.84 27.61
N HIS A 24 38.68 -0.18 26.75
CA HIS A 24 37.92 -1.42 26.95
C HIS A 24 38.79 -2.62 27.36
N GLY A 25 40.08 -2.42 27.65
CA GLY A 25 40.98 -3.49 28.11
C GLY A 25 41.24 -4.61 27.10
N LEU A 26 41.12 -4.32 25.80
CA LEU A 26 41.24 -5.32 24.73
C LEU A 26 42.66 -5.38 24.15
N ALA A 27 43.25 -6.58 24.09
CA ALA A 27 44.58 -6.79 23.52
C ALA A 27 44.57 -6.66 21.97
N CYS A 28 45.21 -5.62 21.44
CA CYS A 28 45.26 -5.32 20.01
C CYS A 28 46.64 -5.63 19.40
N THR A 29 46.76 -6.71 18.62
CA THR A 29 48.02 -7.12 17.98
C THR A 29 47.88 -7.26 16.45
N PHE A 30 48.79 -6.64 15.69
CA PHE A 30 48.87 -6.72 14.22
C PHE A 30 50.07 -7.59 13.80
N ASN A 31 49.87 -8.57 12.93
CA ASN A 31 50.96 -9.39 12.34
C ASN A 31 50.90 -9.34 10.81
N ARG A 32 52.05 -9.15 10.15
CA ARG A 32 52.14 -8.79 8.72
C ARG A 32 52.76 -9.94 7.90
N GLU A 33 51.98 -10.59 7.03
CA GLU A 33 52.54 -11.37 5.92
C GLU A 33 52.73 -10.47 4.68
N ARG A 34 53.96 -10.47 4.12
CA ARG A 34 54.38 -9.58 3.03
C ARG A 34 54.04 -10.18 1.66
N GLY A 35 53.02 -9.64 0.99
CA GLY A 35 52.78 -9.79 -0.46
C GLY A 35 53.12 -8.51 -1.25
N ARG A 36 53.76 -8.68 -2.42
CA ARG A 36 54.47 -7.68 -3.25
C ARG A 36 53.56 -6.61 -3.89
N LYS A 37 53.99 -5.34 -3.91
CA LYS A 37 53.29 -4.17 -4.48
C LYS A 37 53.20 -4.18 -6.01
N LYS A 38 52.02 -3.89 -6.58
CA LYS A 38 51.87 -3.21 -7.89
C LYS A 38 51.10 -1.90 -7.70
N THR A 39 51.65 -0.82 -8.22
CA THR A 39 51.13 0.55 -8.23
C THR A 39 49.91 0.68 -9.15
N SER A 40 48.80 1.26 -8.68
CA SER A 40 47.68 1.66 -9.54
C SER A 40 47.33 3.13 -9.34
N LYS A 41 47.25 3.83 -10.48
CA LYS A 41 46.75 5.19 -10.66
C LYS A 41 45.26 5.27 -10.29
N LEU A 42 44.81 6.48 -9.94
CA LEU A 42 43.40 6.87 -9.74
C LEU A 42 42.49 6.26 -10.82
N ARG A 43 41.41 5.59 -10.41
CA ARG A 43 40.34 5.08 -11.27
C ARG A 43 39.00 5.66 -10.83
N SER A 44 38.19 6.10 -11.80
CA SER A 44 36.82 6.61 -11.60
C SER A 44 35.91 5.53 -11.02
N LYS A 45 35.03 5.92 -10.08
CA LYS A 45 34.07 5.07 -9.34
C LYS A 45 32.83 4.74 -10.19
N GLN A 46 33.02 4.05 -11.31
CA GLN A 46 31.97 3.71 -12.29
C GLN A 46 31.55 2.22 -12.25
N THR A 47 31.96 1.45 -11.23
CA THR A 47 32.00 -0.04 -11.28
C THR A 47 31.58 -0.80 -10.01
N THR A 48 30.82 -0.23 -9.08
CA THR A 48 30.51 -0.92 -7.79
C THR A 48 29.25 -1.78 -7.80
N GLU A 49 28.10 -1.29 -8.27
CA GLU A 49 26.80 -2.03 -8.21
C GLU A 49 26.62 -3.08 -9.32
N ASN A 50 26.95 -2.77 -10.58
CA ASN A 50 27.01 -3.77 -11.66
C ASN A 50 28.02 -4.90 -11.40
N ASN A 51 28.93 -4.66 -10.46
CA ASN A 51 29.92 -5.62 -9.99
C ASN A 51 29.39 -6.40 -8.78
N LEU A 52 28.39 -5.91 -8.04
CA LEU A 52 27.76 -6.64 -6.94
C LEU A 52 26.99 -7.87 -7.45
N SER A 53 26.06 -7.74 -8.40
CA SER A 53 25.33 -8.90 -8.96
C SER A 53 26.30 -9.92 -9.58
N LYS A 54 27.34 -9.45 -10.29
CA LYS A 54 28.41 -10.30 -10.84
C LYS A 54 29.30 -10.93 -9.77
N ARG A 55 29.53 -10.25 -8.64
CA ARG A 55 30.30 -10.76 -7.49
C ARG A 55 29.49 -11.77 -6.68
N LEU A 56 28.20 -11.50 -6.44
CA LEU A 56 27.29 -12.42 -5.78
C LEU A 56 27.17 -13.72 -6.58
N LYS A 57 26.97 -13.62 -7.91
CA LYS A 57 26.99 -14.79 -8.80
C LYS A 57 28.31 -15.57 -8.70
N ARG A 58 29.46 -14.89 -8.74
CA ARG A 58 30.78 -15.56 -8.58
C ARG A 58 30.97 -16.20 -7.20
N ILE A 59 30.43 -15.60 -6.14
CA ILE A 59 30.48 -16.16 -4.78
C ILE A 59 29.61 -17.42 -4.74
N GLU A 60 28.42 -17.38 -5.33
CA GLU A 60 27.51 -18.52 -5.43
C GLU A 60 28.10 -19.66 -6.27
N ASP A 61 28.71 -19.35 -7.41
CA ASP A 61 29.42 -20.32 -8.25
C ASP A 61 30.59 -20.94 -7.47
N ALA A 62 31.40 -20.14 -6.75
CA ALA A 62 32.53 -20.62 -5.96
C ALA A 62 32.11 -21.47 -4.74
N LEU A 63 31.01 -21.11 -4.07
CA LEU A 63 30.44 -21.90 -2.98
C LEU A 63 29.91 -23.24 -3.49
N SER A 64 29.22 -23.24 -4.65
CA SER A 64 28.70 -24.44 -5.30
C SER A 64 29.82 -25.38 -5.74
N GLU A 65 30.90 -24.84 -6.33
CA GLU A 65 32.11 -25.61 -6.68
C GLU A 65 32.80 -26.19 -5.44
N THR A 66 32.85 -25.45 -4.33
CA THR A 66 33.47 -25.91 -3.09
C THR A 66 32.66 -27.03 -2.44
N LEU A 67 31.33 -26.91 -2.43
CA LEU A 67 30.42 -27.94 -1.94
C LEU A 67 30.50 -29.21 -2.80
N ALA A 68 30.52 -29.09 -4.13
CA ALA A 68 30.68 -30.22 -5.05
C ALA A 68 32.04 -30.94 -4.89
N ARG A 69 33.09 -30.20 -4.51
CA ARG A 69 34.40 -30.77 -4.15
C ARG A 69 34.42 -31.42 -2.76
N GLN A 70 33.54 -31.04 -1.84
CA GLN A 70 33.42 -31.67 -0.53
C GLN A 70 32.60 -32.96 -0.58
N THR A 71 31.55 -33.04 -1.41
CA THR A 71 30.78 -34.29 -1.62
C THR A 71 31.52 -35.37 -2.40
N SER A 72 32.66 -35.05 -3.04
CA SER A 72 33.46 -36.01 -3.80
C SER A 72 34.63 -36.63 -3.03
N VAL A 73 34.86 -36.25 -1.76
CA VAL A 73 36.06 -36.71 -1.01
C VAL A 73 35.77 -37.74 0.09
N ASP A 74 34.54 -37.88 0.59
CA ASP A 74 34.26 -38.83 1.69
C ASP A 74 33.53 -40.09 1.23
N LEU A 75 34.26 -40.99 0.55
CA LEU A 75 33.98 -42.42 0.53
C LEU A 75 35.28 -43.22 0.61
N LYS A 76 35.73 -43.50 1.83
CA LYS A 76 36.47 -44.76 2.10
C LYS A 76 36.21 -45.27 3.52
N PRO A 77 35.73 -46.52 3.67
CA PRO A 77 35.30 -47.06 4.95
C PRO A 77 36.47 -47.67 5.73
N LEU A 78 36.53 -47.42 7.04
CA LEU A 78 37.29 -48.24 7.98
C LEU A 78 36.42 -48.60 9.19
N THR A 79 36.38 -49.92 9.41
CA THR A 79 35.65 -50.71 10.40
C THR A 79 35.98 -50.40 11.86
N PRO A 80 35.09 -50.70 12.81
CA PRO A 80 35.27 -50.40 14.23
C PRO A 80 36.09 -51.48 14.96
N GLY A 81 37.09 -51.05 15.73
CA GLY A 81 37.79 -51.84 16.74
C GLY A 81 37.42 -51.35 18.14
N SER A 82 36.87 -52.28 18.93
CA SER A 82 36.64 -52.19 20.37
C SER A 82 37.94 -51.98 21.15
N GLU A 83 37.95 -51.16 22.20
CA GLU A 83 38.27 -51.62 23.58
C GLU A 83 38.10 -50.55 24.67
N ALA A 84 37.85 -51.08 25.87
CA ALA A 84 37.32 -50.49 27.11
C ALA A 84 38.27 -49.56 27.92
N ALA A 85 37.62 -48.85 28.88
CA ALA A 85 38.02 -48.55 30.27
C ALA A 85 39.40 -47.87 30.52
N ASP A 86 39.63 -46.99 31.49
CA ASP A 86 39.12 -46.95 32.85
C ASP A 86 39.49 -45.61 33.54
N ALA A 87 38.90 -45.42 34.72
CA ALA A 87 38.87 -44.26 35.61
C ALA A 87 40.20 -43.58 36.01
N ARG A 88 40.08 -42.34 36.54
CA ARG A 88 40.45 -42.05 37.94
C ARG A 88 39.94 -40.70 38.48
N ARG A 89 39.41 -40.82 39.71
CA ARG A 89 38.97 -39.80 40.66
C ARG A 89 40.13 -39.05 41.30
N SER A 90 39.83 -37.90 41.91
CA SER A 90 40.41 -37.48 43.19
C SER A 90 39.35 -36.68 43.96
N SER A 91 39.12 -37.06 45.21
CA SER A 91 38.20 -36.43 46.17
C SER A 91 38.97 -36.03 47.43
N ASP A 92 38.39 -35.08 48.16
CA ASP A 92 38.36 -34.90 49.62
C ASP A 92 38.84 -33.54 50.15
N GLY A 93 38.03 -32.99 51.06
CA GLY A 93 38.32 -31.85 51.91
C GLY A 93 37.07 -31.17 52.49
N SER A 94 36.53 -31.74 53.59
CA SER A 94 35.87 -31.13 54.78
C SER A 94 35.44 -29.64 54.76
N GLY A 95 34.33 -29.16 55.32
CA GLY A 95 33.43 -29.63 56.39
C GLY A 95 33.02 -28.42 57.28
N GLU A 96 31.76 -28.42 57.76
CA GLU A 96 31.17 -27.58 58.84
C GLU A 96 30.82 -26.10 58.51
N GLN A 97 29.65 -25.51 58.84
CA GLN A 97 28.81 -25.64 60.04
C GLN A 97 27.34 -25.19 59.79
N SER A 98 26.46 -25.68 60.67
CA SER A 98 24.98 -25.66 60.70
C SER A 98 24.33 -24.36 61.21
N ALA A 99 23.08 -24.05 60.80
CA ALA A 99 21.95 -23.87 61.74
C ALA A 99 20.61 -23.57 61.00
N GLN A 100 19.58 -24.32 61.43
CA GLN A 100 18.21 -24.47 60.93
C GLN A 100 17.20 -23.43 61.51
N GLU A 101 16.20 -23.06 60.68
CA GLU A 101 14.71 -23.09 60.89
C GLU A 101 14.07 -22.67 62.24
N PRO A 102 12.78 -22.21 62.33
CA PRO A 102 11.64 -23.05 61.92
C PRO A 102 10.31 -22.39 61.44
N SER A 103 9.55 -23.26 60.77
CA SER A 103 8.12 -23.38 60.43
C SER A 103 7.02 -22.63 61.23
N ARG A 104 5.91 -22.29 60.53
CA ARG A 104 4.48 -22.68 60.75
C ARG A 104 3.56 -21.70 59.99
N ALA A 105 2.35 -22.00 59.49
CA ALA A 105 1.39 -23.10 59.71
C ALA A 105 0.44 -23.24 58.51
N SER A 106 -0.23 -24.40 58.44
CA SER A 106 -1.31 -24.77 57.52
C SER A 106 -2.60 -25.03 58.31
N THR A 107 -3.78 -24.69 57.74
CA THR A 107 -5.17 -25.22 57.95
C THR A 107 -6.21 -24.14 57.63
N SER A 108 -7.51 -24.41 57.45
CA SER A 108 -8.23 -25.17 56.43
C SER A 108 -9.67 -24.60 56.38
N LYS A 109 -10.35 -24.73 55.23
CA LYS A 109 -11.83 -24.75 55.01
C LYS A 109 -12.74 -23.51 55.27
N ALA A 110 -13.46 -23.16 54.17
CA ALA A 110 -14.93 -23.06 54.00
C ALA A 110 -15.69 -21.71 54.07
N SER A 111 -16.55 -21.55 53.04
CA SER A 111 -17.92 -20.98 53.01
C SER A 111 -18.23 -19.48 52.84
N SER A 112 -18.86 -19.21 51.69
CA SER A 112 -20.11 -18.45 51.41
C SER A 112 -20.34 -16.98 51.83
N SER A 113 -20.69 -16.21 50.78
CA SER A 113 -21.78 -15.20 50.66
C SER A 113 -21.76 -13.92 51.50
N PHE A 114 -21.92 -12.76 50.85
CA PHE A 114 -22.91 -11.74 51.22
C PHE A 114 -23.30 -10.84 50.03
N PHE A 115 -24.61 -10.76 49.79
CA PHE A 115 -25.33 -9.83 48.91
C PHE A 115 -25.40 -8.41 49.48
N ARG A 116 -25.62 -7.41 48.61
CA ARG A 116 -26.55 -6.30 48.89
C ARG A 116 -27.04 -5.59 47.62
N ASP A 117 -28.33 -5.75 47.33
CA ASP A 117 -29.19 -4.77 46.65
C ASP A 117 -29.58 -3.62 47.62
N PRO A 118 -30.16 -2.51 47.12
CA PRO A 118 -31.62 -2.41 47.19
C PRO A 118 -32.30 -1.82 45.93
N ALA A 119 -33.57 -2.20 45.77
CA ALA A 119 -34.51 -1.90 44.69
C ALA A 119 -35.34 -0.62 44.90
N SER A 120 -35.87 -0.07 43.79
CA SER A 120 -37.21 0.56 43.69
C SER A 120 -37.57 0.67 42.18
N VAL A 121 -38.37 -0.24 41.62
CA VAL A 121 -39.84 -0.14 41.40
C VAL A 121 -40.26 1.17 40.75
N PHE A 122 -40.63 1.15 39.46
CA PHE A 122 -41.89 1.72 38.96
C PHE A 122 -42.25 1.14 37.58
N GLU A 123 -43.55 1.04 37.37
CA GLU A 123 -44.30 0.19 36.44
C GLU A 123 -44.14 0.50 34.94
N SER A 124 -44.30 -0.54 34.12
CA SER A 124 -44.62 -0.41 32.69
C SER A 124 -46.07 0.02 32.48
N PRO A 125 -46.37 0.65 31.34
CA PRO A 125 -47.52 0.18 30.57
C PRO A 125 -47.18 -0.13 29.11
N LEU A 126 -47.76 -1.24 28.65
CA LEU A 126 -47.86 -1.67 27.26
C LEU A 126 -48.63 -0.63 26.43
N THR A 127 -48.11 -0.25 25.27
CA THR A 127 -48.92 -0.01 24.06
C THR A 127 -48.14 -0.38 22.81
N SER A 128 -48.87 -1.04 21.92
CA SER A 128 -48.51 -1.71 20.68
C SER A 128 -48.43 -0.79 19.44
N HIS A 129 -47.76 -1.29 18.40
CA HIS A 129 -47.84 -0.94 16.97
C HIS A 129 -47.30 0.43 16.49
N ASP A 130 -46.14 0.45 15.79
CA ASP A 130 -46.08 0.52 14.32
C ASP A 130 -44.63 0.48 13.75
N SER A 131 -44.55 0.11 12.47
CA SER A 131 -43.45 -0.30 11.57
C SER A 131 -42.16 0.59 11.43
N PRO A 132 -41.12 0.14 10.69
CA PRO A 132 -39.71 0.48 10.93
C PRO A 132 -39.21 1.68 10.13
N PHE A 133 -38.45 2.55 10.79
CA PHE A 133 -37.52 3.48 10.14
C PHE A 133 -36.10 3.20 10.64
N THR A 134 -35.37 2.39 9.89
CA THR A 134 -33.94 2.13 10.08
C THR A 134 -33.17 3.34 9.54
N PHE A 135 -32.70 4.22 10.43
CA PHE A 135 -31.65 5.18 10.08
C PHE A 135 -30.32 4.42 9.92
N PRO A 136 -29.60 4.56 8.79
CA PRO A 136 -28.23 4.06 8.71
C PRO A 136 -27.34 4.95 9.59
N VAL A 137 -27.02 4.46 10.79
CA VAL A 137 -25.97 5.04 11.63
C VAL A 137 -24.64 4.70 10.97
N SER A 138 -24.06 5.69 10.29
CA SER A 138 -22.69 5.64 9.79
C SER A 138 -21.74 5.46 10.97
N SER A 139 -21.14 4.28 11.10
CA SER A 139 -20.14 4.00 12.14
C SER A 139 -18.86 4.82 11.89
N PRO A 140 -18.31 5.50 12.91
CA PRO A 140 -17.07 6.26 12.82
C PRO A 140 -15.88 5.32 13.03
N ALA A 141 -15.43 4.66 11.96
CA ALA A 141 -14.28 3.76 12.03
C ALA A 141 -13.21 4.15 10.99
N SER A 142 -12.52 5.27 11.21
CA SER A 142 -11.23 5.53 10.53
C SER A 142 -10.32 6.59 11.14
N SER A 143 -10.66 7.26 12.23
CA SER A 143 -9.91 8.44 12.70
C SER A 143 -8.93 8.24 13.88
N PHE A 144 -8.74 7.03 14.42
CA PHE A 144 -7.89 6.83 15.62
C PHE A 144 -6.84 5.70 15.51
N ALA A 145 -6.23 5.48 14.35
CA ALA A 145 -5.09 4.55 14.21
C ALA A 145 -3.78 5.30 13.90
N GLY A 146 -3.47 6.33 14.69
CA GLY A 146 -2.14 6.94 14.72
C GLY A 146 -1.27 6.22 15.75
N ALA A 147 -0.06 5.82 15.33
CA ALA A 147 1.11 5.51 16.16
C ALA A 147 1.54 4.05 16.44
N ALA A 148 0.83 2.99 16.05
CA ALA A 148 1.34 1.61 16.24
C ALA A 148 1.04 0.69 15.05
N SER A 149 1.87 0.75 14.01
CA SER A 149 1.87 -0.26 12.94
C SER A 149 3.32 -0.59 12.59
N SER A 150 3.64 -1.88 12.62
CA SER A 150 4.98 -2.44 12.41
C SER A 150 5.37 -2.52 10.91
N GLY A 151 4.46 -2.25 9.97
CA GLY A 151 4.72 -2.25 8.51
C GLY A 151 4.97 -0.87 7.91
N GLN A 152 5.56 0.03 8.68
CA GLN A 152 5.90 1.35 8.19
C GLN A 152 7.03 1.28 7.15
N ILE A 153 6.80 1.88 5.98
CA ILE A 153 7.80 2.07 4.95
C ILE A 153 8.66 3.25 5.36
N HIS A 154 9.92 2.98 5.68
CA HIS A 154 10.92 4.01 5.93
C HIS A 154 11.93 4.01 4.78
N TYR A 155 12.21 5.19 4.23
CA TYR A 155 13.22 5.34 3.19
C TYR A 155 13.88 6.72 3.29
N GLY A 156 15.21 6.79 3.21
CA GLY A 156 15.95 8.05 3.34
C GLY A 156 15.61 8.87 4.60
N GLY A 157 15.37 8.22 5.74
CA GLY A 157 14.99 8.88 7.00
C GLY A 157 13.54 9.32 7.12
N CYS A 158 12.73 9.19 6.05
CA CYS A 158 11.32 9.59 6.06
C CYS A 158 10.39 8.40 6.28
N HIS A 159 9.32 8.64 7.04
CA HIS A 159 8.17 7.74 7.13
C HIS A 159 7.22 7.94 5.94
N PHE A 160 7.17 6.98 5.01
CA PHE A 160 6.36 7.05 3.78
C PHE A 160 4.93 6.55 3.92
N GLY A 161 4.57 5.90 5.03
CA GLY A 161 3.29 5.23 5.19
C GLY A 161 3.47 3.72 5.32
N ARG A 162 2.53 2.92 4.79
CA ARG A 162 2.53 1.45 4.95
C ARG A 162 2.04 0.76 3.68
N LEU A 163 2.38 -0.52 3.47
CA LEU A 163 1.70 -1.31 2.46
C LEU A 163 0.29 -1.68 2.96
N SER A 164 -0.68 -1.64 2.06
CA SER A 164 -2.04 -2.05 2.34
C SER A 164 -2.11 -3.56 2.56
N GLN A 165 -2.80 -3.93 3.65
CA GLN A 165 -2.95 -5.32 4.09
C GLN A 165 -3.66 -6.22 3.07
N HIS A 166 -4.44 -5.66 2.14
CA HIS A 166 -5.37 -6.41 1.29
C HIS A 166 -4.96 -6.49 -0.17
N ASN A 167 -3.98 -5.70 -0.61
CA ASN A 167 -3.60 -5.64 -2.01
C ASN A 167 -2.12 -5.26 -2.22
N GLY A 168 -1.34 -5.06 -1.15
CA GLY A 168 0.07 -4.65 -1.23
C GLY A 168 0.28 -3.22 -1.73
N MET A 169 -0.77 -2.46 -2.01
CA MET A 169 -0.66 -1.09 -2.54
C MET A 169 -0.26 -0.12 -1.44
N PRO A 170 0.64 0.85 -1.69
CA PRO A 170 1.08 1.76 -0.65
C PRO A 170 -0.06 2.69 -0.18
N ILE A 171 -0.27 2.74 1.12
CA ILE A 171 -1.04 3.77 1.82
C ILE A 171 -0.02 4.81 2.25
N LEU A 172 0.09 5.89 1.48
CA LEU A 172 1.09 6.92 1.69
C LEU A 172 0.72 7.84 2.86
N SER A 173 1.72 8.20 3.68
CA SER A 173 1.61 9.26 4.68
C SER A 173 1.65 10.63 4.01
N GLU A 174 1.17 11.67 4.70
CA GLU A 174 1.29 13.06 4.21
C GLU A 174 2.74 13.43 3.90
N ALA A 175 3.65 13.13 4.83
CA ALA A 175 5.08 13.33 4.66
C ALA A 175 5.64 12.58 3.44
N GLY A 176 5.18 11.35 3.20
CA GLY A 176 5.55 10.56 2.02
C GLY A 176 5.12 11.21 0.72
N ARG A 177 3.89 11.75 0.66
CA ARG A 177 3.38 12.45 -0.54
C ARG A 177 4.16 13.74 -0.82
N GLN A 178 4.38 14.55 0.22
CA GLN A 178 5.16 15.78 0.12
C GLN A 178 6.59 15.48 -0.33
N TRP A 179 7.18 14.40 0.18
CA TRP A 179 8.50 13.97 -0.24
C TRP A 179 8.53 13.53 -1.71
N ILE A 180 7.54 12.74 -2.16
CA ILE A 180 7.43 12.36 -3.58
C ILE A 180 7.32 13.62 -4.44
N MET A 181 6.43 14.54 -4.09
CA MET A 181 6.26 15.83 -4.78
C MET A 181 7.57 16.65 -4.79
N ALA A 182 8.32 16.66 -3.70
CA ALA A 182 9.62 17.32 -3.63
C ALA A 182 10.64 16.69 -4.58
N LYS A 183 10.66 15.36 -4.73
CA LYS A 183 11.60 14.65 -5.63
C LYS A 183 11.18 14.69 -7.10
N THR A 184 9.88 14.71 -7.41
CA THR A 184 9.36 14.62 -8.78
C THR A 184 8.93 15.98 -9.35
N GLY A 185 8.56 16.94 -8.49
CA GLY A 185 7.90 18.18 -8.90
C GLY A 185 6.44 18.00 -9.35
N GLN A 186 5.83 16.86 -9.03
CA GLN A 186 4.48 16.48 -9.46
C GLN A 186 3.71 15.87 -8.29
N GLU A 187 2.41 16.14 -8.21
CA GLU A 187 1.54 15.49 -7.23
C GLU A 187 1.33 14.01 -7.59
N SER A 188 1.21 13.17 -6.55
CA SER A 188 1.01 11.73 -6.69
C SER A 188 -0.47 11.37 -6.64
N VAL A 189 -0.96 10.59 -7.61
CA VAL A 189 -2.36 10.11 -7.65
C VAL A 189 -2.52 8.70 -7.04
N LEU A 190 -1.49 8.22 -6.34
CA LEU A 190 -1.41 6.86 -5.79
C LEU A 190 -2.55 6.52 -4.80
N GLU A 191 -3.14 7.51 -4.13
CA GLU A 191 -4.32 7.31 -3.27
C GLU A 191 -5.58 6.87 -4.03
N SER A 192 -5.80 7.39 -5.26
CA SER A 192 -6.96 7.03 -6.07
C SER A 192 -6.95 5.55 -6.45
N CYS A 193 -5.76 4.95 -6.56
CA CYS A 193 -5.60 3.51 -6.77
C CYS A 193 -6.01 2.70 -5.53
N SER A 194 -5.88 3.25 -4.31
CA SER A 194 -6.26 2.55 -3.07
C SER A 194 -7.76 2.64 -2.75
N LYS A 195 -8.40 3.78 -3.05
CA LYS A 195 -9.80 4.09 -2.70
C LYS A 195 -10.84 3.31 -3.52
N SER A 196 -10.45 2.70 -4.64
CA SER A 196 -11.33 1.89 -5.49
C SER A 196 -11.68 0.50 -4.91
N SER A 197 -11.04 0.09 -3.81
CA SER A 197 -11.25 -1.23 -3.16
C SER A 197 -12.23 -1.22 -1.98
N SER A 198 -12.79 -0.05 -1.62
CA SER A 198 -13.69 0.09 -0.46
C SER A 198 -15.17 -0.17 -0.77
N GLY A 199 -15.49 -0.71 -1.94
CA GLY A 199 -16.81 -1.27 -2.19
C GLY A 199 -17.04 -2.46 -1.24
N SER A 200 -17.73 -2.22 -0.12
CA SER A 200 -18.25 -3.29 0.74
C SER A 200 -19.02 -4.26 -0.15
N ARG A 201 -18.47 -5.46 -0.39
CA ARG A 201 -19.29 -6.58 -0.87
C ARG A 201 -20.38 -6.74 0.18
N GLN A 202 -21.60 -6.30 -0.13
CA GLN A 202 -22.76 -6.64 0.69
C GLN A 202 -22.78 -8.17 0.77
N SER A 203 -22.85 -8.70 1.99
CA SER A 203 -22.95 -10.15 2.20
C SER A 203 -24.09 -10.68 1.31
N PRO A 204 -23.88 -11.73 0.49
CA PRO A 204 -24.95 -12.32 -0.31
C PRO A 204 -26.15 -12.75 0.53
N ALA A 205 -25.94 -12.93 1.83
CA ALA A 205 -26.89 -13.51 2.77
C ALA A 205 -28.29 -12.86 2.77
N TYR A 206 -28.39 -11.55 2.55
CA TYR A 206 -29.70 -10.88 2.58
C TYR A 206 -30.57 -11.20 1.36
N ARG A 207 -30.00 -11.79 0.29
CA ARG A 207 -30.72 -12.10 -0.96
C ARG A 207 -31.15 -13.57 -1.10
N TYR A 208 -30.64 -14.48 -0.27
CA TYR A 208 -30.78 -15.92 -0.55
C TYR A 208 -31.67 -16.71 0.41
N TYR A 209 -32.00 -16.20 1.60
CA TYR A 209 -32.68 -17.01 2.62
C TYR A 209 -34.03 -16.43 3.02
N ASN A 210 -35.09 -17.18 2.73
CA ASN A 210 -36.46 -16.85 3.12
C ASN A 210 -36.86 -17.56 4.43
N SER A 211 -36.15 -18.62 4.81
CA SER A 211 -36.34 -19.37 6.06
C SER A 211 -35.01 -19.59 6.80
N PRO A 212 -34.98 -19.54 8.15
CA PRO A 212 -33.80 -19.94 8.93
C PRO A 212 -33.37 -21.38 8.65
N THR A 213 -34.30 -22.27 8.30
CA THR A 213 -34.02 -23.69 8.04
C THR A 213 -33.10 -23.89 6.83
N ASP A 214 -33.19 -23.01 5.84
CA ASP A 214 -32.39 -23.05 4.60
C ASP A 214 -30.90 -22.84 4.88
N LEU A 215 -30.56 -22.19 6.01
CA LEU A 215 -29.17 -21.96 6.44
C LEU A 215 -28.46 -23.24 6.91
N TYR A 216 -29.23 -24.21 7.43
CA TYR A 216 -28.70 -25.47 7.96
C TYR A 216 -28.65 -26.60 6.91
N GLU A 217 -29.16 -26.35 5.71
CA GLU A 217 -29.21 -27.32 4.63
C GLU A 217 -27.83 -27.43 3.95
N CYS A 218 -27.26 -28.63 4.01
CA CYS A 218 -26.04 -29.00 3.30
C CYS A 218 -26.38 -29.45 1.87
N PRO A 219 -25.41 -29.39 0.93
CA PRO A 219 -25.58 -30.00 -0.39
C PRO A 219 -25.95 -31.49 -0.28
N ASP A 220 -26.43 -32.10 -1.36
CA ASP A 220 -26.72 -33.53 -1.37
C ASP A 220 -25.51 -34.37 -0.92
N ARG A 221 -25.75 -35.41 -0.12
CA ARG A 221 -24.69 -36.22 0.48
C ARG A 221 -23.83 -36.91 -0.58
N ALA A 222 -24.43 -37.44 -1.64
CA ALA A 222 -23.67 -38.09 -2.71
C ALA A 222 -22.77 -37.08 -3.44
N THR A 223 -23.24 -35.84 -3.59
CA THR A 223 -22.42 -34.75 -4.13
C THR A 223 -21.23 -34.44 -3.22
N VAL A 224 -21.43 -34.31 -1.91
CA VAL A 224 -20.32 -34.07 -0.96
C VAL A 224 -19.32 -35.23 -0.94
N GLU A 225 -19.80 -36.47 -0.99
CA GLU A 225 -18.94 -37.66 -1.06
C GLU A 225 -18.10 -37.71 -2.35
N LYS A 226 -18.65 -37.28 -3.50
CA LYS A 226 -17.88 -37.11 -4.74
C LYS A 226 -16.78 -36.04 -4.60
N VAL A 227 -17.12 -34.89 -4.03
CA VAL A 227 -16.17 -33.79 -3.78
C VAL A 227 -15.08 -34.23 -2.79
N PHE A 228 -15.45 -34.99 -1.75
CA PHE A 228 -14.51 -35.59 -0.81
C PHE A 228 -13.57 -36.60 -1.46
N ASN A 229 -14.08 -37.43 -2.37
CA ASN A 229 -13.23 -38.36 -3.13
C ASN A 229 -12.18 -37.62 -3.98
N ALA A 230 -12.58 -36.52 -4.66
CA ALA A 230 -11.65 -35.68 -5.40
C ALA A 230 -10.59 -35.03 -4.49
N PHE A 231 -10.99 -34.55 -3.30
CA PHE A 231 -10.04 -34.04 -2.30
C PHE A 231 -9.01 -35.08 -1.86
N VAL A 232 -9.45 -36.32 -1.58
CA VAL A 232 -8.56 -37.41 -1.11
C VAL A 232 -7.46 -37.73 -2.12
N HIS A 233 -7.76 -37.61 -3.42
CA HIS A 233 -6.83 -37.86 -4.52
C HIS A 233 -6.14 -36.58 -5.04
N SER A 234 -6.47 -35.43 -4.49
CA SER A 234 -5.89 -34.16 -4.87
C SER A 234 -4.62 -33.85 -4.09
N ILE A 235 -3.68 -33.20 -4.74
CA ILE A 235 -2.48 -32.67 -4.10
C ILE A 235 -2.79 -31.61 -3.02
N PHE A 236 -3.97 -30.98 -3.10
CA PHE A 236 -4.42 -30.00 -2.12
C PHE A 236 -4.42 -30.55 -0.69
N ARG A 237 -4.77 -31.83 -0.50
CA ARG A 237 -4.74 -32.51 0.81
C ARG A 237 -3.34 -32.48 1.45
N PHE A 238 -2.30 -32.56 0.62
CA PHE A 238 -0.92 -32.58 1.08
C PHE A 238 -0.39 -31.18 1.38
N VAL A 239 -0.75 -30.19 0.55
CA VAL A 239 -0.29 -28.79 0.68
C VAL A 239 -1.05 -28.01 1.78
N PHE A 240 -2.34 -28.31 1.95
CA PHE A 240 -3.19 -27.67 2.94
C PHE A 240 -3.86 -28.75 3.80
N PRO A 241 -3.20 -29.19 4.89
CA PRO A 241 -3.66 -30.28 5.73
C PRO A 241 -4.79 -29.87 6.70
N VAL A 242 -5.79 -29.17 6.17
CA VAL A 242 -6.93 -28.65 6.93
C VAL A 242 -7.86 -29.75 7.45
N LEU A 243 -7.81 -30.94 6.85
CA LEU A 243 -8.65 -32.08 7.23
C LEU A 243 -7.82 -33.36 7.34
N ASP A 244 -8.07 -34.12 8.41
CA ASP A 244 -7.78 -35.56 8.42
C ASP A 244 -8.94 -36.27 7.70
N TRP A 245 -8.62 -37.00 6.64
CA TRP A 245 -9.62 -37.62 5.78
C TRP A 245 -10.48 -38.68 6.50
N ARG A 246 -9.95 -39.42 7.49
CA ARG A 246 -10.70 -40.43 8.25
C ARG A 246 -11.65 -39.76 9.24
N LEU A 247 -11.17 -38.76 9.98
CA LEU A 247 -12.03 -37.97 10.89
C LEU A 247 -13.11 -37.20 10.11
N PHE A 248 -12.80 -36.77 8.89
CA PHE A 248 -13.78 -36.06 8.07
C PHE A 248 -14.88 -36.99 7.53
N GLN A 249 -14.61 -38.27 7.26
CA GLN A 249 -15.68 -39.24 6.95
C GLN A 249 -16.68 -39.36 8.10
N GLU A 250 -16.22 -39.42 9.35
CA GLU A 250 -17.09 -39.38 10.53
C GLU A 250 -17.88 -38.07 10.61
N THR A 251 -17.25 -36.95 10.27
CA THR A 251 -17.86 -35.62 10.25
C THR A 251 -18.99 -35.53 9.20
N ILE A 252 -18.77 -36.06 8.00
CA ILE A 252 -19.81 -36.17 6.96
C ILE A 252 -20.96 -37.03 7.50
N ALA A 253 -20.67 -38.22 8.05
CA ALA A 253 -21.71 -39.09 8.58
C ALA A 253 -22.57 -38.38 9.64
N LEU A 254 -21.96 -37.63 10.56
CA LEU A 254 -22.66 -36.86 11.59
C LEU A 254 -23.49 -35.70 11.02
N ALA A 255 -23.00 -35.00 9.99
CA ALA A 255 -23.70 -33.87 9.39
C ALA A 255 -25.04 -34.25 8.73
N TYR A 256 -25.16 -35.49 8.24
CA TYR A 256 -26.34 -36.04 7.57
C TYR A 256 -27.17 -36.99 8.44
N GLN A 257 -26.79 -37.22 9.70
CA GLN A 257 -27.62 -38.00 10.61
C GLN A 257 -28.92 -37.25 10.95
N PRO A 258 -30.05 -37.97 11.16
CA PRO A 258 -31.28 -37.36 11.65
C PRO A 258 -31.03 -36.68 13.00
N ILE A 259 -31.50 -35.44 13.16
CA ILE A 259 -31.32 -34.67 14.39
C ILE A 259 -32.07 -35.38 15.52
N PRO A 260 -31.38 -35.84 16.59
CA PRO A 260 -32.04 -36.48 17.71
C PRO A 260 -32.64 -35.43 18.65
N GLY A 261 -33.95 -35.16 18.54
CA GLY A 261 -34.71 -34.30 19.46
C GLY A 261 -35.14 -32.93 18.88
N GLU A 262 -35.67 -32.05 19.74
CA GLU A 262 -36.20 -30.72 19.34
C GLU A 262 -35.12 -29.65 19.11
N SER A 263 -33.87 -29.86 19.54
CA SER A 263 -32.76 -28.90 19.39
C SER A 263 -31.50 -29.53 18.77
N ILE A 264 -30.81 -28.78 17.90
CA ILE A 264 -29.60 -29.26 17.22
C ILE A 264 -28.39 -29.10 18.17
N SER A 265 -27.70 -30.20 18.48
CA SER A 265 -26.47 -30.16 19.28
C SER A 265 -25.33 -29.38 18.59
N LEU A 266 -24.42 -28.81 19.37
CA LEU A 266 -23.23 -28.10 18.87
C LEU A 266 -22.32 -28.99 17.99
N HIS A 267 -22.24 -30.29 18.28
CA HIS A 267 -21.48 -31.24 17.46
C HIS A 267 -22.10 -31.42 16.06
N HIS A 268 -23.42 -31.49 15.96
CA HIS A 268 -24.13 -31.56 14.67
C HIS A 268 -24.00 -30.24 13.90
N LEU A 269 -24.12 -29.08 14.57
CA LEU A 269 -23.90 -27.77 13.93
C LEU A 269 -22.46 -27.63 13.41
N SER A 270 -21.47 -28.03 14.22
CA SER A 270 -20.06 -28.02 13.82
C SER A 270 -19.80 -28.93 12.61
N ALA A 271 -20.41 -30.11 12.57
CA ALA A 271 -20.28 -31.04 11.45
C ALA A 271 -20.90 -30.47 10.16
N LYS A 272 -22.11 -29.90 10.23
CA LYS A 272 -22.76 -29.22 9.10
C LYS A 272 -21.94 -28.03 8.60
N ALA A 273 -21.43 -27.20 9.51
CA ALA A 273 -20.55 -26.08 9.18
C ALA A 273 -19.27 -26.57 8.48
N CYS A 274 -18.69 -27.68 8.95
CA CYS A 274 -17.50 -28.29 8.38
C CYS A 274 -17.72 -28.80 6.96
N VAL A 275 -18.84 -29.50 6.71
CA VAL A 275 -19.23 -29.93 5.35
C VAL A 275 -19.40 -28.73 4.42
N LEU A 276 -20.11 -27.69 4.85
CA LEU A 276 -20.32 -26.48 4.06
C LEU A 276 -18.99 -25.74 3.77
N ALA A 277 -18.13 -25.59 4.78
CA ALA A 277 -16.82 -24.96 4.61
C ALA A 277 -15.92 -25.78 3.68
N PHE A 278 -15.87 -27.11 3.82
CA PHE A 278 -15.15 -28.00 2.93
C PHE A 278 -15.62 -27.86 1.48
N THR A 279 -16.94 -27.88 1.26
CA THR A 279 -17.51 -27.79 -0.10
C THR A 279 -17.23 -26.43 -0.74
N SER A 280 -17.02 -25.37 0.07
CA SER A 280 -16.61 -24.05 -0.44
C SER A 280 -15.20 -24.00 -1.03
N LEU A 281 -14.39 -25.04 -0.81
CA LEU A 281 -13.02 -25.18 -1.31
C LEU A 281 -12.94 -25.97 -2.63
N ILE A 282 -14.07 -26.38 -3.21
CA ILE A 282 -14.10 -27.21 -4.44
C ILE A 282 -13.21 -26.67 -5.57
N SER A 283 -13.05 -25.35 -5.71
CA SER A 283 -12.20 -24.73 -6.73
C SER A 283 -10.71 -25.07 -6.64
N PHE A 284 -10.23 -25.59 -5.51
CA PHE A 284 -8.83 -26.01 -5.32
C PHE A 284 -8.51 -27.37 -5.94
N PHE A 285 -9.52 -28.21 -6.12
CA PHE A 285 -9.35 -29.59 -6.56
C PHE A 285 -10.43 -30.00 -7.58
N GLN A 286 -11.00 -29.00 -8.26
CA GLN A 286 -12.02 -29.19 -9.28
C GLN A 286 -11.48 -29.97 -10.48
N ASP A 287 -10.20 -29.83 -10.81
CA ASP A 287 -9.55 -30.55 -11.92
C ASP A 287 -9.46 -32.06 -11.67
N THR A 288 -9.64 -32.51 -10.43
CA THR A 288 -9.67 -33.93 -10.04
C THR A 288 -11.08 -34.53 -10.15
N LEU A 289 -12.11 -33.71 -10.41
CA LEU A 289 -13.47 -34.18 -10.58
C LEU A 289 -13.69 -34.70 -12.01
N GLU A 290 -14.18 -35.93 -12.13
CA GLU A 290 -14.59 -36.52 -13.41
C GLU A 290 -15.91 -35.91 -13.93
N ASP A 291 -16.80 -35.51 -13.01
CA ASP A 291 -18.14 -34.94 -13.30
C ASP A 291 -18.27 -33.49 -12.77
N VAL A 292 -19.00 -32.64 -13.52
CA VAL A 292 -19.35 -31.29 -13.06
C VAL A 292 -20.35 -31.37 -11.91
N CYS A 293 -19.95 -30.91 -10.73
CA CYS A 293 -20.84 -30.73 -9.58
C CYS A 293 -21.44 -29.32 -9.59
N TYR A 294 -22.77 -29.19 -9.53
CA TYR A 294 -23.43 -27.89 -9.43
C TYR A 294 -23.47 -27.43 -7.96
N ILE A 295 -22.36 -26.87 -7.50
CA ILE A 295 -22.24 -26.29 -6.15
C ILE A 295 -21.79 -24.85 -6.27
N GLU A 296 -22.49 -23.94 -5.60
CA GLU A 296 -22.08 -22.54 -5.46
C GLU A 296 -21.16 -22.40 -4.23
N PRO A 297 -19.83 -22.21 -4.40
CA PRO A 297 -18.89 -22.23 -3.28
C PRO A 297 -19.10 -21.06 -2.31
N ASP A 298 -19.47 -19.89 -2.84
CA ASP A 298 -19.70 -18.67 -2.06
C ASP A 298 -20.94 -18.80 -1.16
N VAL A 299 -21.97 -19.52 -1.61
CA VAL A 299 -23.17 -19.83 -0.82
C VAL A 299 -22.80 -20.78 0.32
N CYS A 300 -22.05 -21.84 0.04
CA CYS A 300 -21.59 -22.79 1.05
C CYS A 300 -20.75 -22.09 2.14
N ALA A 301 -19.79 -21.25 1.73
CA ALA A 301 -19.00 -20.46 2.67
C ALA A 301 -19.87 -19.50 3.50
N THR A 302 -20.91 -18.92 2.89
CA THR A 302 -21.85 -18.03 3.61
C THR A 302 -22.63 -18.80 4.67
N LYS A 303 -23.22 -19.95 4.33
CA LYS A 303 -23.92 -20.81 5.30
C LYS A 303 -22.99 -21.26 6.43
N ALA A 304 -21.77 -21.71 6.11
CA ALA A 304 -20.78 -22.10 7.10
C ALA A 304 -20.42 -20.97 8.07
N ARG A 305 -20.32 -19.71 7.61
CA ARG A 305 -20.11 -18.55 8.49
C ARG A 305 -21.27 -18.29 9.44
N TYR A 306 -22.51 -18.50 9.00
CA TYR A 306 -23.67 -18.40 9.88
C TYR A 306 -23.63 -19.47 10.96
N LEU A 307 -23.39 -20.73 10.59
CA LEU A 307 -23.31 -21.80 11.58
C LEU A 307 -22.12 -21.65 12.52
N LEU A 308 -21.03 -21.03 12.04
CA LEU A 308 -19.86 -20.75 12.86
C LEU A 308 -20.23 -19.90 14.08
N THR A 309 -21.12 -18.89 13.95
CA THR A 309 -21.45 -18.00 15.07
C THR A 309 -22.03 -18.74 16.27
N ASP A 310 -22.74 -19.83 16.04
CA ASP A 310 -23.37 -20.63 17.10
C ASP A 310 -22.37 -21.57 17.80
N VAL A 311 -21.22 -21.85 17.19
CA VAL A 311 -20.21 -22.79 17.75
C VAL A 311 -18.93 -22.10 18.22
N LEU A 312 -18.80 -20.78 18.06
CA LEU A 312 -17.59 -20.01 18.42
C LEU A 312 -17.21 -20.10 19.91
N GLU A 313 -18.19 -20.14 20.82
CA GLU A 313 -17.93 -20.16 22.27
C GLU A 313 -17.36 -21.50 22.76
N ASN A 314 -17.57 -22.58 22.01
CA ASN A 314 -17.16 -23.94 22.37
C ASN A 314 -16.23 -24.51 21.28
N PRO A 315 -14.97 -24.05 21.21
CA PRO A 315 -14.06 -24.48 20.17
C PRO A 315 -13.81 -25.99 20.24
N SER A 316 -13.89 -26.60 19.08
CA SER A 316 -13.55 -27.99 18.79
C SER A 316 -12.58 -28.05 17.59
N VAL A 317 -11.90 -29.18 17.40
CA VAL A 317 -11.06 -29.40 16.21
C VAL A 317 -11.88 -29.17 14.94
N THR A 318 -13.11 -29.68 14.87
CA THR A 318 -14.01 -29.48 13.73
C THR A 318 -14.30 -28.00 13.46
N SER A 319 -14.63 -27.22 14.50
CA SER A 319 -14.86 -25.78 14.33
C SER A 319 -13.58 -24.99 13.95
N LEU A 320 -12.40 -25.42 14.41
CA LEU A 320 -11.13 -24.85 13.98
C LEU A 320 -10.87 -25.14 12.48
N GLN A 321 -11.18 -26.36 12.02
CA GLN A 321 -11.12 -26.71 10.60
C GLN A 321 -12.07 -25.86 9.77
N VAL A 322 -13.29 -25.59 10.25
CA VAL A 322 -14.24 -24.66 9.62
C VAL A 322 -13.60 -23.29 9.42
N VAL A 323 -13.02 -22.71 10.47
CA VAL A 323 -12.42 -21.38 10.41
C VAL A 323 -11.27 -21.32 9.42
N LEU A 324 -10.35 -22.30 9.45
CA LEU A 324 -9.20 -22.36 8.52
C LEU A 324 -9.63 -22.61 7.07
N MET A 325 -10.65 -23.43 6.84
CA MET A 325 -11.20 -23.62 5.48
C MET A 325 -11.87 -22.34 4.96
N LEU A 326 -12.60 -21.62 5.81
CA LEU A 326 -13.19 -20.33 5.44
C LEU A 326 -12.12 -19.26 5.19
N GLU A 327 -11.02 -19.28 5.96
CA GLU A 327 -9.86 -18.43 5.73
C GLU A 327 -9.26 -18.69 4.34
N LEU A 328 -8.99 -19.95 4.00
CA LEU A 328 -8.48 -20.34 2.67
C LEU A 328 -9.44 -19.90 1.54
N HIS A 329 -10.74 -20.13 1.70
CA HIS A 329 -11.76 -19.68 0.75
C HIS A 329 -11.75 -18.16 0.57
N ASP A 330 -11.56 -17.40 1.66
CA ASP A 330 -11.48 -15.95 1.60
C ASP A 330 -10.20 -15.42 0.96
N ILE A 331 -9.08 -16.12 1.14
CA ILE A 331 -7.83 -15.77 0.46
C ILE A 331 -7.99 -15.91 -1.05
N VAL A 332 -8.49 -17.05 -1.54
CA VAL A 332 -8.64 -17.27 -2.99
C VAL A 332 -9.76 -16.45 -3.63
N SER A 333 -10.69 -15.95 -2.81
CA SER A 333 -11.74 -15.03 -3.25
C SER A 333 -11.33 -13.55 -3.18
N GLY A 334 -10.08 -13.25 -2.80
CA GLY A 334 -9.57 -11.89 -2.64
C GLY A 334 -10.18 -11.12 -1.47
N ARG A 335 -10.84 -11.79 -0.51
CA ARG A 335 -11.43 -11.21 0.70
C ARG A 335 -10.44 -11.22 1.87
N LEU A 336 -9.23 -10.69 1.64
CA LEU A 336 -8.10 -10.81 2.58
C LEU A 336 -8.37 -10.22 3.98
N ARG A 337 -9.24 -9.20 4.09
CA ARG A 337 -9.68 -8.66 5.39
C ARG A 337 -10.49 -9.67 6.20
N SER A 338 -11.42 -10.37 5.55
CA SER A 338 -12.22 -11.42 6.17
C SER A 338 -11.32 -12.59 6.58
N ALA A 339 -10.41 -12.99 5.69
CA ALA A 339 -9.41 -14.01 5.98
C ALA A 339 -8.57 -13.67 7.22
N SER A 340 -8.07 -12.44 7.35
CA SER A 340 -7.29 -12.01 8.52
C SER A 340 -8.09 -12.05 9.83
N MET A 341 -9.39 -11.77 9.80
CA MET A 341 -10.25 -11.90 11.00
C MET A 341 -10.49 -13.36 11.36
N LEU A 342 -10.74 -14.22 10.37
CA LEU A 342 -10.86 -15.66 10.57
C LEU A 342 -9.55 -16.25 11.12
N HIS A 343 -8.41 -15.79 10.61
CA HIS A 343 -7.09 -16.18 11.10
C HIS A 343 -6.91 -15.87 12.59
N ALA A 344 -7.36 -14.69 13.03
CA ALA A 344 -7.31 -14.33 14.45
C ALA A 344 -8.19 -15.23 15.34
N ILE A 345 -9.36 -15.64 14.82
CA ILE A 345 -10.22 -16.62 15.47
C ILE A 345 -9.52 -17.98 15.55
N ALA A 346 -8.91 -18.45 14.44
CA ALA A 346 -8.18 -19.72 14.39
C ALA A 346 -7.03 -19.76 15.41
N CYS A 347 -6.21 -18.70 15.46
CA CYS A 347 -5.14 -18.57 16.45
C CYS A 347 -5.67 -18.69 17.88
N ARG A 348 -6.77 -18.00 18.20
CA ARG A 348 -7.40 -18.08 19.53
C ARG A 348 -7.88 -19.50 19.83
N MET A 349 -8.54 -20.16 18.88
CA MET A 349 -9.02 -21.54 19.04
C MET A 349 -7.87 -22.53 19.24
N ILE A 350 -6.74 -22.36 18.54
CA ILE A 350 -5.54 -23.19 18.72
C ILE A 350 -5.01 -23.10 20.14
N PHE A 351 -4.96 -21.90 20.72
CA PHE A 351 -4.55 -21.74 22.12
C PHE A 351 -5.56 -22.39 23.07
N THR A 352 -6.86 -22.18 22.87
CA THR A 352 -7.92 -22.78 23.70
C THR A 352 -7.91 -24.31 23.65
N LEU A 353 -7.63 -24.88 22.47
CA LEU A 353 -7.57 -26.34 22.26
C LEU A 353 -6.24 -26.97 22.67
N GLY A 354 -5.22 -26.17 23.00
CA GLY A 354 -3.89 -26.66 23.39
C GLY A 354 -2.99 -27.09 22.22
N GLY A 355 -3.32 -26.74 20.97
CA GLY A 355 -2.56 -27.15 19.77
C GLY A 355 -1.13 -26.59 19.71
N HIS A 356 -0.88 -25.50 20.43
CA HIS A 356 0.44 -24.88 20.60
C HIS A 356 1.41 -25.73 21.43
N THR A 357 0.94 -26.77 22.12
CA THR A 357 1.80 -27.69 22.87
C THR A 357 2.06 -28.96 22.08
N TYR A 358 3.30 -29.47 22.09
CA TYR A 358 3.62 -30.76 21.50
C TYR A 358 3.50 -31.85 22.56
N ILE A 359 2.75 -32.90 22.23
CA ILE A 359 2.65 -34.11 23.04
C ILE A 359 3.06 -35.25 22.13
N SER A 360 4.25 -35.81 22.37
CA SER A 360 4.77 -36.94 21.61
C SER A 360 3.75 -38.08 21.59
N LEU A 361 3.35 -38.49 20.40
CA LEU A 361 2.60 -39.71 20.20
C LEU A 361 3.60 -40.85 20.29
N LYS A 362 3.41 -41.79 21.24
CA LYS A 362 4.29 -42.95 21.33
C LYS A 362 4.21 -43.72 20.00
N PRO A 363 5.33 -44.15 19.40
CA PRO A 363 5.29 -45.06 18.27
C PRO A 363 4.74 -46.40 18.77
N SER A 364 3.42 -46.57 18.68
CA SER A 364 2.79 -47.86 18.89
C SER A 364 2.72 -48.54 17.52
N GLN A 365 3.05 -49.83 17.47
CA GLN A 365 2.83 -50.67 16.28
C GLN A 365 1.33 -50.87 15.98
N SER A 366 0.43 -50.28 16.77
CA SER A 366 -1.02 -50.29 16.59
C SER A 366 -1.50 -49.07 15.79
N PRO A 367 -2.61 -49.18 15.04
CA PRO A 367 -3.24 -48.03 14.39
C PRO A 367 -3.58 -46.93 15.41
N LEU A 368 -3.39 -45.67 15.01
CA LEU A 368 -3.71 -44.50 15.83
C LEU A 368 -5.17 -44.53 16.29
N THR A 369 -5.40 -44.32 17.58
CA THR A 369 -6.75 -44.11 18.13
C THR A 369 -7.36 -42.81 17.59
N ARG A 370 -8.69 -42.68 17.66
CA ARG A 370 -9.40 -41.46 17.27
C ARG A 370 -8.85 -40.21 17.97
N SER A 371 -8.57 -40.30 19.27
CA SER A 371 -8.03 -39.18 20.05
C SER A 371 -6.60 -38.82 19.66
N GLU A 372 -5.75 -39.79 19.34
CA GLU A 372 -4.39 -39.53 18.86
C GLU A 372 -4.39 -38.88 17.48
N ARG A 373 -5.31 -39.30 16.60
CA ARG A 373 -5.52 -38.68 15.28
C ARG A 373 -6.05 -37.25 15.40
N GLU A 374 -7.03 -37.01 16.27
CA GLU A 374 -7.52 -35.65 16.56
C GLU A 374 -6.40 -34.74 17.09
N ARG A 375 -5.52 -35.26 17.96
CA ARG A 375 -4.37 -34.52 18.48
C ARG A 375 -3.33 -34.25 17.39
N GLY A 376 -3.03 -35.24 16.55
CA GLY A 376 -2.15 -35.07 15.39
C GLY A 376 -2.69 -34.02 14.42
N GLN A 377 -3.98 -34.06 14.13
CA GLN A 377 -4.66 -33.06 13.30
C GLN A 377 -4.55 -31.66 13.93
N LEU A 378 -4.85 -31.53 15.22
CA LEU A 378 -4.74 -30.24 15.91
C LEU A 378 -3.31 -29.67 15.85
N ARG A 379 -2.29 -30.53 16.00
CA ARG A 379 -0.88 -30.14 15.87
C ARG A 379 -0.54 -29.67 14.45
N MET A 380 -1.12 -30.29 13.44
CA MET A 380 -0.95 -29.87 12.05
C MET A 380 -1.62 -28.53 11.76
N LEU A 381 -2.84 -28.32 12.27
CA LEU A 381 -3.55 -27.05 12.18
C LEU A 381 -2.80 -25.91 12.90
N PHE A 382 -2.14 -26.22 14.04
CA PHE A 382 -1.23 -25.29 14.71
C PHE A 382 -0.11 -24.83 13.77
N TRP A 383 0.58 -25.75 13.11
CA TRP A 383 1.68 -25.40 12.22
C TRP A 383 1.20 -24.58 11.00
N LEU A 384 0.06 -24.95 10.42
CA LEU A 384 -0.55 -24.19 9.31
C LEU A 384 -0.87 -22.75 9.73
N ALA A 385 -1.51 -22.56 10.89
CA ALA A 385 -1.79 -21.23 11.40
C ALA A 385 -0.51 -20.47 11.77
N TYR A 386 0.48 -21.15 12.36
CA TYR A 386 1.75 -20.53 12.75
C TYR A 386 2.50 -19.97 11.54
N VAL A 387 2.63 -20.73 10.44
CA VAL A 387 3.32 -20.22 9.24
C VAL A 387 2.55 -19.07 8.57
N PHE A 388 1.23 -19.15 8.53
CA PHE A 388 0.39 -18.05 8.03
C PHE A 388 0.45 -16.80 8.90
N ASP A 389 0.49 -16.93 10.23
CA ASP A 389 0.60 -15.79 11.16
C ASP A 389 1.81 -14.92 10.83
N LYS A 390 2.98 -15.56 10.63
CA LYS A 390 4.23 -14.85 10.34
C LYS A 390 4.22 -14.21 8.96
N ASP A 391 3.63 -14.88 7.98
CA ASP A 391 3.50 -14.34 6.64
C ASP A 391 2.53 -13.15 6.60
N ILE A 392 1.36 -13.28 7.22
CA ILE A 392 0.37 -12.21 7.38
C ILE A 392 1.01 -11.03 8.11
N ALA A 393 1.72 -11.26 9.22
CA ALA A 393 2.37 -10.21 9.99
C ALA A 393 3.35 -9.38 9.14
N LEU A 394 4.25 -10.04 8.39
CA LEU A 394 5.22 -9.35 7.53
C LEU A 394 4.55 -8.61 6.36
N ARG A 395 3.54 -9.20 5.71
CA ARG A 395 2.87 -8.58 4.57
C ARG A 395 2.00 -7.39 4.97
N THR A 396 1.35 -7.47 6.12
CA THR A 396 0.36 -6.49 6.59
C THR A 396 0.95 -5.45 7.53
N GLY A 397 2.14 -5.71 8.09
CA GLY A 397 2.72 -4.88 9.13
C GLY A 397 1.99 -4.93 10.46
N GLN A 398 1.13 -5.91 10.67
CA GLN A 398 0.52 -6.19 11.97
C GLN A 398 1.47 -7.04 12.81
N PRO A 399 1.41 -6.93 14.15
CA PRO A 399 2.15 -7.85 15.00
C PRO A 399 1.64 -9.29 14.79
N PRO A 400 2.53 -10.30 14.84
CA PRO A 400 2.10 -11.69 14.85
C PRO A 400 1.26 -11.99 16.09
N LEU A 401 0.26 -12.86 15.94
CA LEU A 401 -0.67 -13.27 16.99
C LEU A 401 -0.11 -14.41 17.86
N MET A 402 0.77 -15.25 17.30
CA MET A 402 1.30 -16.44 17.96
C MET A 402 2.76 -16.24 18.35
N SER A 403 3.06 -15.68 19.52
CA SER A 403 4.45 -15.49 19.95
C SER A 403 5.15 -16.84 20.22
N ASP A 404 6.40 -16.95 19.73
CA ASP A 404 7.27 -18.13 19.91
C ASP A 404 7.43 -18.53 21.39
N ASP A 405 7.43 -17.54 22.31
CA ASP A 405 7.61 -17.76 23.75
C ASP A 405 6.51 -18.63 24.38
N TYR A 406 5.34 -18.73 23.72
CA TYR A 406 4.18 -19.50 24.17
C TYR A 406 3.89 -20.73 23.31
N CYS A 407 4.76 -21.05 22.34
CA CYS A 407 4.54 -22.14 21.40
C CYS A 407 5.63 -23.19 21.52
N ASP A 408 5.23 -24.46 21.57
CA ASP A 408 6.15 -25.56 21.34
C ASP A 408 6.41 -25.68 19.84
N LEU A 409 7.63 -25.34 19.42
CA LEU A 409 8.05 -25.34 18.01
C LEU A 409 8.77 -26.63 17.58
N THR A 410 8.52 -27.75 18.28
CA THR A 410 9.00 -29.08 17.85
C THR A 410 8.47 -29.41 16.46
N LEU A 411 9.39 -29.48 15.50
CA LEU A 411 9.08 -29.71 14.08
C LEU A 411 8.37 -31.05 13.86
N PRO A 412 7.56 -31.17 12.79
CA PRO A 412 6.99 -32.46 12.39
C PRO A 412 8.09 -33.53 12.17
N ASP A 413 7.82 -34.77 12.57
CA ASP A 413 8.81 -35.87 12.61
C ASP A 413 9.50 -36.15 11.26
N ASN A 414 8.84 -35.79 10.16
CA ASN A 414 9.27 -35.99 8.78
C ASN A 414 9.76 -34.71 8.08
N TYR A 415 9.97 -33.63 8.83
CA TYR A 415 10.47 -32.36 8.27
C TYR A 415 11.82 -32.52 7.54
N ALA A 416 12.75 -33.30 8.10
CA ALA A 416 14.09 -33.49 7.53
C ALA A 416 14.06 -34.10 6.12
N SER A 417 12.99 -34.81 5.79
CA SER A 417 12.83 -35.51 4.53
C SER A 417 11.92 -34.79 3.54
N TRP A 418 11.41 -33.62 3.91
CA TRP A 418 10.52 -32.79 3.10
C TRP A 418 11.05 -32.55 1.67
N TYR A 419 12.31 -32.14 1.55
CA TYR A 419 12.95 -31.86 0.27
C TYR A 419 13.56 -33.09 -0.42
N SER A 420 13.57 -34.26 0.24
CA SER A 420 14.18 -35.49 -0.29
C SER A 420 13.18 -36.44 -0.94
N HIS A 421 11.90 -36.39 -0.56
CA HIS A 421 10.85 -37.28 -1.07
C HIS A 421 10.38 -36.95 -2.49
N HIS A 422 10.78 -35.80 -3.01
CA HIS A 422 10.54 -35.44 -4.41
C HIS A 422 11.52 -36.11 -5.37
N ARG A 423 12.35 -37.07 -4.94
CA ARG A 423 13.20 -37.82 -5.88
C ARG A 423 12.77 -39.27 -6.00
N ASP A 424 12.65 -39.74 -7.24
CA ASP A 424 12.60 -41.17 -7.52
C ASP A 424 13.98 -41.82 -7.23
N ALA A 425 14.04 -43.16 -7.30
CA ALA A 425 15.28 -43.91 -7.10
C ALA A 425 16.42 -43.53 -8.07
N ASN A 426 16.11 -42.78 -9.14
CA ASN A 426 17.06 -42.31 -10.15
C ASN A 426 17.42 -40.81 -9.95
N GLY A 427 16.87 -40.15 -8.93
CA GLY A 427 17.14 -38.76 -8.60
C GLY A 427 16.25 -37.72 -9.32
N ASN A 428 15.20 -38.14 -10.03
CA ASN A 428 14.29 -37.24 -10.75
C ASN A 428 13.12 -36.76 -9.88
N PRO A 429 12.57 -35.55 -10.12
CA PRO A 429 11.34 -35.06 -9.50
C PRO A 429 10.17 -36.05 -9.58
N SER A 430 9.73 -36.63 -8.45
CA SER A 430 8.56 -37.52 -8.37
C SER A 430 7.52 -37.04 -7.38
N LEU A 431 6.25 -37.28 -7.68
CA LEU A 431 5.13 -36.99 -6.79
C LEU A 431 5.07 -38.04 -5.67
N PRO A 432 4.74 -37.68 -4.41
CA PRO A 432 4.51 -38.66 -3.37
C PRO A 432 3.45 -39.68 -3.79
N SER A 433 3.66 -40.95 -3.47
CA SER A 433 2.66 -41.99 -3.66
C SER A 433 1.46 -41.70 -2.77
N VAL A 434 0.24 -41.69 -3.33
CA VAL A 434 -1.03 -41.49 -2.58
C VAL A 434 -1.22 -42.53 -1.47
N ASN A 435 -0.47 -43.64 -1.52
CA ASN A 435 -0.54 -44.76 -0.58
C ASN A 435 0.39 -44.64 0.63
N ASP A 436 1.24 -43.61 0.75
CA ASP A 436 2.01 -43.36 1.97
C ASP A 436 1.06 -42.80 3.05
N GLU A 437 0.43 -43.71 3.79
CA GLU A 437 -0.51 -43.39 4.88
C GLU A 437 0.14 -42.70 6.09
N ASP A 438 1.47 -42.69 6.16
CA ASP A 438 2.25 -42.16 7.27
C ASP A 438 2.56 -40.65 7.09
N LEU A 439 1.58 -39.81 7.45
CA LEU A 439 1.78 -38.46 8.02
C LEU A 439 2.61 -37.42 7.23
N MET A 440 2.91 -37.61 5.94
CA MET A 440 3.61 -36.57 5.14
C MET A 440 2.64 -35.49 4.70
N PHE A 441 2.58 -34.40 5.48
CA PHE A 441 1.91 -33.17 5.10
C PHE A 441 2.95 -32.10 4.76
N TYR A 442 2.79 -31.48 3.60
CA TYR A 442 3.59 -30.35 3.17
C TYR A 442 2.83 -29.07 3.54
N LEU A 443 3.18 -28.40 4.64
CA LEU A 443 2.77 -27.01 4.86
C LEU A 443 3.13 -26.13 3.63
N PRO A 444 2.32 -25.11 3.30
CA PRO A 444 2.53 -24.29 2.11
C PRO A 444 3.78 -23.39 2.19
N MET A 445 4.40 -23.30 3.37
CA MET A 445 5.56 -22.47 3.70
C MET A 445 6.47 -23.20 4.69
N ASP A 446 7.75 -22.82 4.71
CA ASP A 446 8.74 -23.46 5.57
C ASP A 446 8.64 -22.99 7.05
N PRO A 447 8.49 -23.92 8.02
CA PRO A 447 8.42 -23.58 9.44
C PRO A 447 9.69 -22.93 10.01
N LEU A 448 10.88 -23.31 9.53
CA LEU A 448 12.13 -22.72 10.01
C LEU A 448 12.26 -21.28 9.53
N LEU A 449 11.89 -21.00 8.27
CA LEU A 449 11.82 -19.64 7.75
C LEU A 449 10.83 -18.80 8.57
N SER A 450 9.69 -19.38 8.96
CA SER A 450 8.67 -18.70 9.77
C SER A 450 9.21 -18.26 11.14
N ARG A 451 10.10 -19.02 11.76
CA ARG A 451 10.80 -18.62 12.99
C ARG A 451 11.72 -17.41 12.78
N ILE A 452 12.40 -17.35 11.63
CA ILE A 452 13.22 -16.18 11.26
C ILE A 452 12.31 -14.96 11.02
N LYS A 453 11.15 -15.15 10.38
CA LYS A 453 10.14 -14.09 10.20
C LYS A 453 9.61 -13.55 11.54
N ASP A 454 9.37 -14.41 12.54
CA ASP A 454 8.99 -13.98 13.90
C ASP A 454 10.11 -13.14 14.54
N LYS A 455 11.34 -13.65 14.51
CA LYS A 455 12.51 -12.94 15.04
C LYS A 455 12.70 -11.58 14.37
N ALA A 456 12.57 -11.50 13.05
CA ALA A 456 12.61 -10.26 12.29
C ALA A 456 11.51 -9.30 12.75
N SER A 457 10.26 -9.78 12.86
CA SER A 457 9.10 -9.01 13.36
C SER A 457 9.40 -8.37 14.72
N ARG A 458 9.93 -9.15 15.66
CA ARG A 458 10.24 -8.69 17.01
C ARG A 458 11.46 -7.76 17.06
N LEU A 459 12.54 -8.06 16.35
CA LEU A 459 13.79 -7.29 16.42
C LEU A 459 13.77 -6.01 15.58
N LEU A 460 13.07 -6.00 14.46
CA LEU A 460 13.18 -4.92 13.47
C LEU A 460 11.91 -4.07 13.38
N PHE A 461 10.75 -4.65 13.68
CA PHE A 461 9.45 -4.03 13.40
C PHE A 461 8.59 -3.76 14.64
N SER A 462 8.95 -4.29 15.80
CA SER A 462 8.22 -4.05 17.06
C SER A 462 8.30 -2.59 17.54
N VAL A 463 7.43 -2.21 18.49
CA VAL A 463 7.50 -0.90 19.16
C VAL A 463 8.85 -0.72 19.84
N GLN A 464 9.38 -1.79 20.45
CA GLN A 464 10.72 -1.77 21.06
C GLN A 464 11.81 -1.56 20.01
N ALA A 465 11.64 -2.14 18.81
CA ALA A 465 12.58 -1.95 17.71
C ALA A 465 12.65 -0.49 17.22
N ALA A 466 11.57 0.28 17.33
CA ALA A 466 11.56 1.71 16.99
C ALA A 466 12.50 2.54 17.88
N ASN A 467 12.70 2.12 19.13
CA ASN A 467 13.53 2.82 20.12
C ASN A 467 15.03 2.43 20.06
N LYS A 468 15.42 1.55 19.13
CA LYS A 468 16.82 1.10 19.00
C LYS A 468 17.70 2.16 18.35
N SER A 469 18.93 2.30 18.86
CA SER A 469 19.96 3.11 18.20
C SER A 469 20.32 2.54 16.82
N HIS A 470 20.85 3.38 15.91
CA HIS A 470 21.30 2.93 14.58
C HIS A 470 22.28 1.75 14.65
N ALA A 471 23.20 1.75 15.62
CA ALA A 471 24.14 0.67 15.83
C ALA A 471 23.46 -0.63 16.28
N GLN A 472 22.48 -0.57 17.18
CA GLN A 472 21.70 -1.74 17.58
C GLN A 472 20.90 -2.30 16.40
N LEU A 473 20.19 -1.44 15.68
CA LEU A 473 19.38 -1.84 14.53
C LEU A 473 20.20 -2.53 13.43
N LEU A 474 21.38 -1.98 13.11
CA LEU A 474 22.26 -2.57 12.11
C LEU A 474 22.91 -3.88 12.57
N ARG A 475 23.10 -4.09 13.89
CA ARG A 475 23.52 -5.39 14.43
C ARG A 475 22.39 -6.41 14.27
N ASP A 476 21.17 -6.04 14.63
CA ASP A 476 20.01 -6.94 14.52
C ASP A 476 19.72 -7.32 13.06
N ILE A 477 19.87 -6.37 12.12
CA ILE A 477 19.76 -6.66 10.68
C ILE A 477 20.75 -7.75 10.26
N ARG A 478 22.02 -7.64 10.69
CA ARG A 478 23.05 -8.64 10.37
C ARG A 478 22.78 -9.98 11.02
N GLU A 479 22.32 -9.99 12.27
CA GLU A 479 21.98 -11.23 12.98
C GLU A 479 20.86 -11.99 12.25
N VAL A 480 19.81 -11.29 11.82
CA VAL A 480 18.70 -11.91 11.07
C VAL A 480 19.15 -12.34 9.67
N ASP A 481 19.99 -11.54 8.98
CA ASP A 481 20.57 -11.88 7.68
C ASP A 481 21.47 -13.13 7.73
N GLU A 482 22.30 -13.25 8.76
CA GLU A 482 23.15 -14.43 8.99
C GLU A 482 22.31 -15.71 9.22
N GLU A 483 21.21 -15.62 9.99
CA GLU A 483 20.29 -16.74 10.18
C GLU A 483 19.53 -17.10 8.90
N LEU A 484 19.12 -16.10 8.12
CA LEU A 484 18.46 -16.29 6.82
C LEU A 484 19.40 -17.00 5.83
N GLU A 485 20.66 -16.61 5.79
CA GLU A 485 21.67 -17.25 4.95
C GLU A 485 21.98 -18.67 5.43
N ALA A 486 22.07 -18.91 6.74
CA ALA A 486 22.24 -20.25 7.28
C ALA A 486 21.07 -21.18 6.91
N TRP A 487 19.84 -20.68 7.01
CA TRP A 487 18.64 -21.39 6.56
C TRP A 487 18.70 -21.67 5.05
N ARG A 488 19.01 -20.66 4.21
CA ARG A 488 19.11 -20.82 2.75
C ARG A 488 20.13 -21.90 2.38
N MET A 489 21.27 -21.94 3.06
CA MET A 489 22.31 -22.95 2.84
C MET A 489 21.91 -24.35 3.30
N SER A 490 20.97 -24.46 4.25
CA SER A 490 20.40 -25.76 4.68
C SER A 490 19.45 -26.37 3.64
N ILE A 491 18.87 -25.55 2.76
CA ILE A 491 18.01 -26.02 1.67
C ILE A 491 18.85 -26.75 0.61
N PRO A 492 18.39 -27.91 0.08
CA PRO A 492 19.08 -28.62 -1.00
C PRO A 492 19.27 -27.75 -2.26
N PRO A 493 20.38 -27.92 -3.02
CA PRO A 493 20.71 -27.06 -4.16
C PRO A 493 19.59 -26.88 -5.20
N ASP A 494 18.81 -27.92 -5.48
CA ASP A 494 17.75 -27.90 -6.50
C ASP A 494 16.52 -27.07 -6.09
N PHE A 495 16.35 -26.81 -4.80
CA PHE A 495 15.27 -25.99 -4.24
C PHE A 495 15.81 -24.66 -3.70
N ARG A 496 17.13 -24.50 -3.60
CA ARG A 496 17.75 -23.39 -2.87
C ARG A 496 17.48 -22.05 -3.58
N PRO A 497 16.94 -21.05 -2.86
CA PRO A 497 16.82 -19.71 -3.40
C PRO A 497 18.17 -19.13 -3.82
N ALA A 498 18.22 -18.61 -5.05
CA ALA A 498 19.39 -17.90 -5.59
C ALA A 498 19.53 -16.51 -4.94
N LEU A 499 20.77 -16.07 -4.73
CA LEU A 499 21.04 -14.75 -4.12
C LEU A 499 20.62 -13.58 -5.04
N SER A 500 20.82 -13.74 -6.35
CA SER A 500 20.53 -12.74 -7.38
C SER A 500 20.12 -13.45 -8.68
N ILE A 501 19.04 -12.97 -9.29
CA ILE A 501 18.53 -13.49 -10.56
C ILE A 501 18.56 -12.35 -11.57
N SER A 502 19.48 -12.45 -12.52
CA SER A 502 19.70 -11.42 -13.55
C SER A 502 19.08 -11.80 -14.89
N ASP A 503 18.81 -13.08 -15.11
CA ASP A 503 18.27 -13.62 -16.36
C ASP A 503 17.25 -14.74 -16.05
N GLU A 504 16.15 -14.74 -16.79
CA GLU A 504 15.08 -15.73 -16.70
C GLU A 504 15.60 -17.15 -17.00
N SER A 505 16.65 -17.28 -17.82
CA SER A 505 17.30 -18.57 -18.11
C SER A 505 17.93 -19.26 -16.89
N GLN A 506 18.18 -18.51 -15.81
CA GLN A 506 18.72 -19.05 -14.56
C GLN A 506 17.68 -19.81 -13.74
N VAL A 507 16.40 -19.69 -14.09
CA VAL A 507 15.28 -20.29 -13.36
C VAL A 507 14.93 -21.64 -13.98
N ILE A 508 15.33 -22.72 -13.31
CA ILE A 508 15.09 -24.09 -13.77
C ILE A 508 13.74 -24.58 -13.20
N LEU A 509 12.64 -24.00 -13.68
CA LEU A 509 11.27 -24.46 -13.38
C LEU A 509 10.62 -25.18 -14.57
N ALA A 510 11.26 -25.14 -15.75
CA ALA A 510 10.71 -25.70 -16.97
C ALA A 510 10.55 -27.23 -16.87
N GLY A 511 9.30 -27.70 -16.91
CA GLY A 511 8.93 -29.12 -16.86
C GLY A 511 8.47 -29.64 -15.50
N LEU A 512 8.60 -28.85 -14.42
CA LEU A 512 8.01 -29.17 -13.13
C LEU A 512 6.50 -28.91 -13.16
N LYS A 513 5.71 -29.91 -12.75
CA LYS A 513 4.26 -29.76 -12.57
C LYS A 513 3.95 -29.29 -11.14
N PRO A 514 2.82 -28.59 -10.92
CA PRO A 514 2.27 -28.43 -9.57
C PRO A 514 2.16 -29.82 -8.91
N PRO A 515 2.61 -30.00 -7.66
CA PRO A 515 2.88 -29.00 -6.61
C PRO A 515 4.33 -28.52 -6.51
N VAL A 516 5.29 -29.25 -7.08
CA VAL A 516 6.73 -29.03 -6.86
C VAL A 516 7.15 -27.64 -7.38
N SER A 517 6.55 -27.21 -8.50
CA SER A 517 6.72 -25.85 -9.01
C SER A 517 6.27 -24.79 -7.99
N MET A 518 5.12 -24.97 -7.35
CA MET A 518 4.57 -24.01 -6.39
C MET A 518 5.39 -23.93 -5.10
N GLU A 519 5.90 -25.06 -4.61
CA GLU A 519 6.77 -25.10 -3.44
C GLU A 519 8.07 -24.31 -3.68
N GLN A 520 8.74 -24.57 -4.81
CA GLN A 520 9.95 -23.82 -5.19
C GLN A 520 9.64 -22.33 -5.40
N ILE A 521 8.51 -22.01 -6.04
CA ILE A 521 8.08 -20.63 -6.23
C ILE A 521 7.89 -19.93 -4.88
N ASN A 522 7.16 -20.52 -3.95
CA ASN A 522 6.94 -19.94 -2.63
C ASN A 522 8.26 -19.71 -1.89
N LEU A 523 9.16 -20.70 -1.89
CA LEU A 523 10.44 -20.63 -1.19
C LEU A 523 11.30 -19.47 -1.68
N HIS A 524 11.40 -19.28 -3.01
CA HIS A 524 12.14 -18.17 -3.61
C HIS A 524 11.49 -16.81 -3.29
N LEU A 525 10.16 -16.72 -3.41
CA LEU A 525 9.42 -15.49 -3.13
C LEU A 525 9.53 -15.07 -1.66
N GLU A 526 9.39 -16.01 -0.73
CA GLU A 526 9.53 -15.75 0.70
C GLU A 526 10.95 -15.30 1.06
N TYR A 527 11.97 -15.96 0.48
CA TYR A 527 13.37 -15.61 0.70
C TYR A 527 13.67 -14.17 0.20
N HIS A 528 13.37 -13.86 -1.06
CA HIS A 528 13.65 -12.52 -1.60
C HIS A 528 12.81 -11.43 -0.92
N HIS A 529 11.57 -11.75 -0.54
CA HIS A 529 10.74 -10.80 0.20
C HIS A 529 11.32 -10.51 1.59
N LEU A 530 11.75 -11.54 2.32
CA LEU A 530 12.33 -11.37 3.65
C LEU A 530 13.67 -10.63 3.59
N MET A 531 14.54 -10.99 2.63
CA MET A 531 15.79 -10.27 2.33
C MET A 531 15.52 -8.79 2.05
N SER A 532 14.58 -8.47 1.15
CA SER A 532 14.17 -7.09 0.87
C SER A 532 13.65 -6.38 2.12
N THR A 533 12.79 -7.05 2.89
CA THR A 533 12.12 -6.48 4.07
C THR A 533 13.10 -6.16 5.19
N ILE A 534 13.99 -7.08 5.57
CA ILE A 534 15.00 -6.89 6.63
C ILE A 534 15.94 -5.73 6.27
N HIS A 535 16.46 -5.72 5.04
CA HIS A 535 17.47 -4.75 4.65
C HIS A 535 16.92 -3.36 4.37
N ARG A 536 15.64 -3.22 4.00
CA ARG A 536 14.96 -1.91 3.89
C ARG A 536 14.90 -1.16 5.21
N VAL A 537 14.89 -1.86 6.34
CA VAL A 537 14.84 -1.25 7.68
C VAL A 537 16.06 -0.36 7.95
N SER A 538 17.20 -0.64 7.29
CA SER A 538 18.39 0.23 7.34
C SER A 538 18.11 1.68 6.92
N GLY A 539 17.04 1.93 6.17
CA GLY A 539 16.59 3.26 5.79
C GLY A 539 16.22 4.18 6.95
N ARG A 540 15.94 3.62 8.14
CA ARG A 540 15.76 4.36 9.39
C ARG A 540 17.04 5.00 9.91
N CYS A 541 18.21 4.52 9.48
CA CYS A 541 19.51 5.03 9.91
C CYS A 541 20.04 6.17 9.03
N MET A 542 19.23 6.67 8.08
CA MET A 542 19.59 7.79 7.22
C MET A 542 19.00 9.09 7.79
N ASP A 543 19.83 10.12 8.01
CA ASP A 543 19.36 11.43 8.48
C ASP A 543 18.86 12.29 7.31
N LEU A 544 17.75 13.02 7.50
CA LEU A 544 17.14 13.87 6.46
C LEU A 544 18.11 14.95 5.94
N GLU A 545 18.97 15.48 6.80
CA GLU A 545 19.98 16.49 6.47
C GLU A 545 21.16 15.88 5.67
N SER A 546 21.46 14.61 5.88
CA SER A 546 22.51 13.86 5.16
C SER A 546 22.12 13.47 3.73
N ALA A 547 20.86 13.67 3.33
CA ALA A 547 20.42 13.49 1.95
C ALA A 547 21.02 14.54 0.99
N HIS A 548 21.49 15.67 1.52
CA HIS A 548 22.14 16.77 0.78
C HIS A 548 23.68 16.75 0.87
N LEU A 549 24.26 15.91 1.72
CA LEU A 549 25.70 15.72 1.82
C LEU A 549 26.22 14.76 0.74
N ASP A 550 27.48 14.96 0.35
CA ASP A 550 28.17 14.12 -0.64
C ASP A 550 28.13 12.63 -0.21
N LYS A 551 27.93 11.71 -1.17
CA LYS A 551 27.80 10.25 -0.90
C LYS A 551 28.96 9.66 -0.08
N SER A 552 30.10 10.36 0.04
CA SER A 552 31.26 9.91 0.81
C SER A 552 31.06 9.88 2.33
N ASP A 553 30.02 10.53 2.87
CA ASP A 553 29.78 10.62 4.32
C ASP A 553 28.72 9.64 4.84
N ARG A 554 28.11 8.84 3.95
CA ARG A 554 27.15 7.78 4.33
C ARG A 554 27.89 6.56 4.88
N MET A 555 27.32 5.95 5.93
CA MET A 555 27.93 4.75 6.52
C MET A 555 27.87 3.57 5.53
N PRO A 556 29.01 2.95 5.13
CA PRO A 556 29.04 1.94 4.08
C PRO A 556 28.12 0.72 4.29
N GLY A 557 27.81 0.40 5.55
CA GLY A 557 26.90 -0.69 5.89
C GLY A 557 25.43 -0.42 5.52
N ILE A 558 25.00 0.84 5.49
CA ILE A 558 23.64 1.22 5.10
C ILE A 558 23.48 1.09 3.58
N GLU A 559 24.47 1.57 2.81
CA GLU A 559 24.47 1.44 1.34
C GLU A 559 24.44 -0.03 0.91
N SER A 560 25.29 -0.88 1.51
CA SER A 560 25.29 -2.32 1.22
C SER A 560 23.95 -2.98 1.55
N SER A 561 23.26 -2.55 2.61
CA SER A 561 21.95 -3.07 2.98
C SER A 561 20.90 -2.68 1.94
N ILE A 562 20.88 -1.42 1.50
CA ILE A 562 19.97 -0.95 0.46
C ILE A 562 20.20 -1.73 -0.85
N ASP A 563 21.46 -1.96 -1.24
CA ASP A 563 21.80 -2.73 -2.44
C ASP A 563 21.23 -4.16 -2.41
N LEU A 564 21.33 -4.85 -1.26
CA LEU A 564 20.75 -6.18 -1.07
C LEU A 564 19.23 -6.16 -1.23
N ALA A 565 18.55 -5.18 -0.64
CA ALA A 565 17.09 -5.05 -0.77
C ALA A 565 16.65 -4.78 -2.23
N LEU A 566 17.42 -3.97 -2.95
CA LEU A 566 17.14 -3.68 -4.36
C LEU A 566 17.37 -4.90 -5.23
N GLU A 567 18.47 -5.62 -5.04
CA GLU A 567 18.77 -6.84 -5.79
C GLU A 567 17.74 -7.94 -5.54
N ALA A 568 17.30 -8.13 -4.29
CA ALA A 568 16.21 -9.06 -3.96
C ALA A 568 14.89 -8.66 -4.64
N SER A 569 14.58 -7.35 -4.69
CA SER A 569 13.37 -6.85 -5.34
C SER A 569 13.40 -7.02 -6.87
N ARG A 570 14.56 -6.82 -7.51
CA ARG A 570 14.76 -7.12 -8.95
C ARG A 570 14.61 -8.62 -9.21
N SER A 571 15.26 -9.43 -8.40
CA SER A 571 15.22 -10.90 -8.50
C SER A 571 13.79 -11.43 -8.37
N THR A 572 12.98 -10.85 -7.48
CA THR A 572 11.55 -11.20 -7.33
C THR A 572 10.78 -11.04 -8.65
N ILE A 573 10.92 -9.89 -9.31
CA ILE A 573 10.19 -9.60 -10.56
C ILE A 573 10.69 -10.51 -11.69
N ILE A 574 12.00 -10.68 -11.83
CA ILE A 574 12.61 -11.51 -12.89
C ILE A 574 12.25 -12.98 -12.69
N PHE A 575 12.33 -13.48 -11.45
CA PHE A 575 11.95 -14.84 -11.10
C PHE A 575 10.49 -15.14 -11.46
N LEU A 576 9.56 -14.25 -11.09
CA LEU A 576 8.15 -14.44 -11.37
C LEU A 576 7.84 -14.49 -12.87
N ARG A 577 8.56 -13.74 -13.71
CA ARG A 577 8.40 -13.84 -15.18
C ARG A 577 8.77 -15.23 -15.69
N ALA A 578 9.89 -15.76 -15.22
CA ALA A 578 10.34 -17.10 -15.61
C ALA A 578 9.44 -18.21 -15.03
N ALA A 579 8.91 -18.00 -13.83
CA ALA A 579 8.12 -18.97 -13.08
C ALA A 579 6.62 -18.99 -13.41
N ILE A 580 6.16 -18.13 -14.32
CA ILE A 580 4.73 -17.85 -14.50
C ILE A 580 3.88 -19.08 -14.82
N SER A 581 4.43 -20.02 -15.59
CA SER A 581 3.77 -21.26 -15.99
C SER A 581 3.62 -22.27 -14.84
N GLY A 582 4.41 -22.12 -13.77
CA GLY A 582 4.36 -22.96 -12.58
C GLY A 582 3.37 -22.49 -11.51
N ILE A 583 2.75 -21.31 -11.69
CA ILE A 583 1.81 -20.70 -10.74
C ILE A 583 0.43 -21.35 -10.87
N ALA A 584 -0.12 -21.85 -9.77
CA ALA A 584 -1.50 -22.34 -9.74
C ALA A 584 -2.51 -21.18 -9.81
N GLY A 585 -3.61 -21.33 -10.56
CA GLY A 585 -4.60 -20.27 -10.73
C GLY A 585 -5.29 -19.82 -9.43
N GLN A 586 -5.38 -20.72 -8.44
CA GLN A 586 -5.89 -20.43 -7.10
C GLN A 586 -4.88 -19.63 -6.25
N ALA A 587 -3.60 -19.61 -6.63
CA ALA A 587 -2.54 -18.92 -5.92
C ALA A 587 -2.42 -17.43 -6.29
N PHE A 588 -3.26 -16.91 -7.20
CA PHE A 588 -3.21 -15.52 -7.66
C PHE A 588 -3.07 -14.51 -6.52
N TRP A 589 -3.97 -14.55 -5.53
CA TRP A 589 -3.96 -13.62 -4.40
C TRP A 589 -2.77 -13.84 -3.45
N PHE A 590 -2.21 -15.05 -3.37
CA PHE A 590 -0.99 -15.33 -2.61
C PHE A 590 0.25 -14.72 -3.28
N VAL A 591 0.32 -14.74 -4.61
CA VAL A 591 1.50 -14.32 -5.37
C VAL A 591 1.48 -12.83 -5.74
N ALA A 592 0.30 -12.25 -6.02
CA ALA A 592 0.18 -10.88 -6.53
C ALA A 592 0.73 -9.78 -5.61
N PHE A 593 0.93 -10.07 -4.33
CA PHE A 593 1.56 -9.16 -3.37
C PHE A 593 3.04 -8.89 -3.66
N TYR A 594 3.81 -9.92 -4.02
CA TYR A 594 5.26 -9.86 -4.17
C TYR A 594 5.75 -8.86 -5.23
N PRO A 595 5.22 -8.85 -6.48
CA PRO A 595 5.65 -7.87 -7.48
C PRO A 595 5.30 -6.44 -7.05
N THR A 596 4.15 -6.22 -6.39
CA THR A 596 3.76 -4.89 -5.88
C THR A 596 4.70 -4.38 -4.79
N ALA A 597 5.09 -5.24 -3.85
CA ALA A 597 6.06 -4.90 -2.81
C ALA A 597 7.45 -4.59 -3.41
N ALA A 598 7.90 -5.36 -4.41
CA ALA A 598 9.16 -5.14 -5.12
C ALA A 598 9.15 -3.83 -5.92
N MET A 599 8.07 -3.53 -6.64
CA MET A 599 7.89 -2.26 -7.37
C MET A 599 8.10 -1.06 -6.45
N MET A 600 7.51 -1.09 -5.24
CA MET A 600 7.67 0.00 -4.28
C MET A 600 9.11 0.18 -3.80
N THR A 601 9.85 -0.91 -3.55
CA THR A 601 11.27 -0.81 -3.17
C THR A 601 12.09 -0.13 -4.26
N LEU A 602 11.90 -0.54 -5.52
CA LEU A 602 12.64 0.01 -6.66
C LEU A 602 12.27 1.48 -6.92
N PHE A 603 10.98 1.80 -6.88
CA PHE A 603 10.49 3.16 -7.06
C PHE A 603 11.09 4.14 -6.05
N LEU A 604 11.11 3.79 -4.76
CA LEU A 604 11.67 4.67 -3.72
C LEU A 604 13.17 4.91 -3.95
N ASN A 605 13.91 3.91 -4.44
CA ASN A 605 15.30 4.09 -4.82
C ASN A 605 15.49 4.99 -6.04
N ILE A 606 14.63 4.87 -7.06
CA ILE A 606 14.65 5.78 -8.22
C ILE A 606 14.49 7.24 -7.76
N LEU A 607 13.58 7.50 -6.81
CA LEU A 607 13.38 8.85 -6.29
C LEU A 607 14.57 9.38 -5.46
N MET A 608 15.27 8.50 -4.74
CA MET A 608 16.47 8.89 -3.98
C MET A 608 17.72 9.06 -4.84
N ASN A 609 17.90 8.20 -5.83
CA ASN A 609 19.07 8.13 -6.69
C ASN A 609 18.67 8.21 -8.18
N PRO A 610 18.02 9.30 -8.63
CA PRO A 610 17.46 9.42 -9.98
C PRO A 610 18.50 9.46 -11.10
N LEU A 611 19.79 9.62 -10.77
CA LEU A 611 20.90 9.59 -11.71
C LEU A 611 21.70 8.28 -11.64
N ASN A 612 21.21 7.27 -10.93
CA ASN A 612 21.84 5.94 -10.96
C ASN A 612 21.69 5.36 -12.38
N ASP A 613 22.77 4.73 -12.89
CA ASP A 613 22.80 4.12 -14.22
C ASP A 613 21.69 3.08 -14.42
N ARG A 614 21.27 2.38 -13.36
CA ARG A 614 20.20 1.37 -13.38
C ARG A 614 18.78 1.95 -13.20
N ALA A 615 18.63 3.27 -13.01
CA ALA A 615 17.32 3.86 -12.75
C ALA A 615 16.34 3.66 -13.93
N GLU A 616 16.83 3.69 -15.17
CA GLU A 616 15.99 3.44 -16.35
C GLU A 616 15.63 1.95 -16.49
N ASP A 617 16.58 1.05 -16.19
CA ASP A 617 16.33 -0.40 -16.15
C ASP A 617 15.27 -0.74 -15.09
N ASP A 618 15.36 -0.12 -13.90
CA ASP A 618 14.36 -0.27 -12.84
C ASP A 618 12.98 0.23 -13.28
N ILE A 619 12.91 1.33 -14.05
CA ILE A 619 11.64 1.80 -14.64
C ILE A 619 11.05 0.76 -15.59
N GLN A 620 11.86 0.09 -16.41
CA GLN A 620 11.39 -0.99 -17.28
C GLN A 620 10.90 -2.20 -16.47
N LEU A 621 11.56 -2.51 -15.34
CA LEU A 621 11.08 -3.54 -14.40
C LEU A 621 9.73 -3.18 -13.78
N LEU A 622 9.49 -1.91 -13.43
CA LEU A 622 8.18 -1.44 -12.93
C LEU A 622 7.08 -1.65 -13.98
N GLN A 623 7.33 -1.28 -15.24
CA GLN A 623 6.34 -1.44 -16.33
C GLN A 623 5.97 -2.91 -16.56
N SER A 624 6.98 -3.78 -16.58
CA SER A 624 6.80 -5.20 -16.84
C SER A 624 6.22 -5.97 -15.64
N ALA A 625 6.37 -5.47 -14.41
CA ALA A 625 5.72 -6.06 -13.24
C ALA A 625 4.19 -5.98 -13.30
N ALA A 626 3.61 -4.92 -13.87
CA ALA A 626 2.17 -4.85 -14.10
C ALA A 626 1.68 -5.85 -15.14
N HIS A 627 2.38 -5.92 -16.29
CA HIS A 627 2.11 -6.93 -17.31
C HIS A 627 2.17 -8.35 -16.74
N LEU A 628 3.17 -8.61 -15.88
CA LEU A 628 3.33 -9.89 -15.20
C LEU A 628 2.12 -10.24 -14.33
N VAL A 629 1.63 -9.32 -13.49
CA VAL A 629 0.44 -9.55 -12.64
C VAL A 629 -0.79 -9.89 -13.49
N ASN A 630 -0.97 -9.21 -14.62
CA ASN A 630 -2.07 -9.47 -15.56
C ASN A 630 -1.92 -10.80 -16.31
N SER A 631 -0.72 -11.37 -16.34
CA SER A 631 -0.42 -12.63 -17.01
C SER A 631 -0.51 -13.83 -16.07
N PHE A 632 -0.70 -13.62 -14.76
CA PHE A 632 -0.83 -14.72 -13.81
C PHE A 632 -2.07 -15.58 -14.11
N PRO A 633 -1.97 -16.92 -13.94
CA PRO A 633 -3.14 -17.78 -13.97
C PRO A 633 -4.16 -17.34 -12.90
N VAL A 634 -5.44 -17.30 -13.27
CA VAL A 634 -6.54 -16.96 -12.37
C VAL A 634 -7.64 -18.02 -12.47
N SER A 635 -7.99 -18.64 -11.35
CA SER A 635 -9.05 -19.66 -11.31
C SER A 635 -10.46 -19.07 -11.47
N ARG A 636 -10.67 -17.82 -11.04
CA ARG A 636 -11.96 -17.11 -11.11
C ARG A 636 -11.78 -15.69 -11.64
N PHE A 637 -12.25 -15.41 -12.85
CA PHE A 637 -12.26 -14.05 -13.42
C PHE A 637 -13.53 -13.29 -12.99
N THR A 638 -13.65 -12.95 -11.70
CA THR A 638 -14.76 -12.12 -11.25
C THR A 638 -14.45 -10.63 -11.51
N PRO A 639 -15.46 -9.73 -11.46
CA PRO A 639 -15.21 -8.30 -11.55
C PRO A 639 -14.18 -7.77 -10.53
N HIS A 640 -13.96 -8.49 -9.43
CA HIS A 640 -12.99 -8.13 -8.38
C HIS A 640 -11.54 -8.32 -8.84
N GLU A 641 -11.20 -9.48 -9.43
CA GLU A 641 -9.87 -9.74 -9.97
C GLU A 641 -9.54 -8.77 -11.10
N ILE A 642 -10.51 -8.51 -12.00
CA ILE A 642 -10.36 -7.56 -13.11
C ILE A 642 -10.12 -6.13 -12.57
N ALA A 643 -10.87 -5.72 -11.55
CA ALA A 643 -10.68 -4.40 -10.93
C ALA A 643 -9.31 -4.27 -10.26
N TYR A 644 -8.81 -5.33 -9.61
CA TYR A 644 -7.49 -5.36 -9.01
C TYR A 644 -6.37 -5.32 -10.06
N MET A 645 -6.46 -6.11 -11.13
CA MET A 645 -5.52 -6.07 -12.26
C MET A 645 -5.39 -4.66 -12.83
N LYS A 646 -6.53 -4.01 -13.11
CA LYS A 646 -6.56 -2.62 -13.57
C LYS A 646 -5.93 -1.66 -12.56
N MET A 647 -6.18 -1.86 -11.27
CA MET A 647 -5.58 -1.05 -10.21
C MET A 647 -4.04 -1.18 -10.19
N VAL A 648 -3.51 -2.38 -10.42
CA VAL A 648 -2.06 -2.62 -10.52
C VAL A 648 -1.48 -1.92 -11.76
N ASP A 649 -2.17 -1.95 -12.90
CA ASP A 649 -1.76 -1.21 -14.10
C ASP A 649 -1.70 0.30 -13.87
N ASP A 650 -2.79 0.88 -13.33
CA ASP A 650 -2.88 2.31 -13.04
C ASP A 650 -1.76 2.75 -12.08
N PHE A 651 -1.48 1.90 -11.09
CA PHE A 651 -0.43 2.12 -10.11
C PHE A 651 0.97 2.06 -10.70
N ALA A 652 1.30 1.01 -11.45
CA ALA A 652 2.61 0.89 -12.09
C ALA A 652 2.84 2.02 -13.10
N ALA A 653 1.81 2.42 -13.85
CA ALA A 653 1.87 3.57 -14.74
C ALA A 653 2.21 4.87 -13.98
N GLU A 654 1.60 5.07 -12.81
CA GLU A 654 1.89 6.23 -11.96
C GLU A 654 3.31 6.19 -11.37
N LEU A 655 3.78 5.03 -10.90
CA LEU A 655 5.17 4.88 -10.42
C LEU A 655 6.18 5.19 -11.53
N VAL A 656 5.92 4.70 -12.74
CA VAL A 656 6.77 4.94 -13.92
C VAL A 656 6.77 6.42 -14.30
N ARG A 657 5.60 7.06 -14.33
CA ARG A 657 5.47 8.50 -14.62
C ARG A 657 6.28 9.32 -13.60
N LEU A 658 6.05 9.09 -12.31
CA LEU A 658 6.73 9.80 -11.22
C LEU A 658 8.24 9.54 -11.23
N GLY A 659 8.67 8.29 -11.47
CA GLY A 659 10.08 7.92 -11.62
C GLY A 659 10.76 8.70 -12.76
N ARG A 660 10.14 8.75 -13.95
CA ARG A 660 10.66 9.54 -15.09
C ARG A 660 10.73 11.03 -14.76
N CYS A 661 9.74 11.58 -14.05
CA CYS A 661 9.76 12.97 -13.61
C CYS A 661 10.96 13.26 -12.69
N ALA A 662 11.25 12.38 -11.73
CA ALA A 662 12.42 12.53 -10.85
C ALA A 662 13.74 12.50 -11.64
N ILE A 663 13.90 11.58 -12.60
CA ILE A 663 15.07 11.50 -13.49
C ILE A 663 15.23 12.80 -14.29
N ALA A 664 14.15 13.28 -14.92
CA ALA A 664 14.17 14.51 -15.73
C ALA A 664 14.53 15.76 -14.89
N LYS A 665 13.96 15.88 -13.68
CA LYS A 665 14.26 16.95 -12.73
C LYS A 665 15.72 16.94 -12.29
N ALA A 666 16.27 15.76 -12.02
CA ALA A 666 17.67 15.62 -11.63
C ALA A 666 18.62 15.99 -12.79
N LYS A 667 18.35 15.52 -14.02
CA LYS A 667 19.16 15.84 -15.21
C LYS A 667 19.19 17.35 -15.53
N THR A 668 18.05 18.02 -15.44
CA THR A 668 17.95 19.49 -15.66
C THR A 668 18.67 20.30 -14.57
N SER A 669 18.69 19.80 -13.33
CA SER A 669 19.43 20.43 -12.23
C SER A 669 20.95 20.36 -12.43
N VAL A 670 21.47 19.22 -12.91
CA VAL A 670 22.90 19.06 -13.25
C VAL A 670 23.32 19.96 -14.42
N GLN A 671 22.46 20.11 -15.43
CA GLN A 671 22.73 21.01 -16.57
C GLN A 671 22.76 22.49 -16.16
N LYS A 672 21.88 22.93 -15.25
CA LYS A 672 21.90 24.32 -14.74
C LYS A 672 23.15 24.64 -13.91
N VAL A 673 23.69 23.68 -13.17
CA VAL A 673 24.94 23.85 -12.42
C VAL A 673 26.16 23.88 -13.35
N GLY A 674 26.13 23.15 -14.48
CA GLY A 674 27.19 23.19 -15.49
C GLY A 674 27.34 24.53 -16.23
N CYS A 675 26.31 25.37 -16.26
CA CYS A 675 26.35 26.70 -16.89
C CYS A 675 26.85 27.83 -15.97
N LEU A 676 27.18 27.55 -14.71
CA LEU A 676 27.61 28.55 -13.72
C LEU A 676 29.14 28.65 -13.53
N PHE A 677 29.94 27.99 -14.37
CA PHE A 677 31.38 28.23 -14.45
C PHE A 677 31.74 28.93 -15.78
N PRO A 678 31.96 30.25 -15.81
CA PRO A 678 32.59 30.89 -16.95
C PRO A 678 34.09 30.57 -16.91
N LEU A 679 34.57 29.82 -17.90
CA LEU A 679 35.98 29.81 -18.27
C LEU A 679 36.38 31.23 -18.68
N VAL A 680 37.36 31.79 -17.99
CA VAL A 680 38.01 33.08 -18.28
C VAL A 680 38.66 33.00 -19.67
N PRO A 681 38.31 33.87 -20.64
CA PRO A 681 38.98 33.90 -21.93
C PRO A 681 40.25 34.76 -21.84
N SER A 682 41.40 34.17 -22.18
CA SER A 682 42.65 34.91 -22.40
C SER A 682 42.63 35.54 -23.79
N ILE A 683 42.87 36.84 -23.81
CA ILE A 683 43.00 37.72 -24.97
C ILE A 683 44.28 37.37 -25.73
N THR A 684 44.16 37.13 -27.04
CA THR A 684 45.17 37.52 -28.05
C THR A 684 44.58 37.35 -29.46
N THR A 685 44.37 38.45 -30.17
CA THR A 685 44.43 38.54 -31.65
C THR A 685 45.82 39.13 -31.99
N PRO A 686 46.37 38.98 -33.23
CA PRO A 686 45.94 39.82 -34.36
C PRO A 686 46.11 39.29 -35.82
N ILE A 687 45.25 39.82 -36.71
CA ILE A 687 45.52 40.34 -38.09
C ILE A 687 45.86 39.35 -39.25
N SER A 688 45.01 39.29 -40.30
CA SER A 688 45.18 40.00 -41.61
C SER A 688 44.12 39.62 -42.68
N PRO A 689 43.91 40.43 -43.75
CA PRO A 689 42.63 40.64 -44.43
C PRO A 689 42.55 40.22 -45.92
N ALA A 690 41.40 40.55 -46.54
CA ALA A 690 41.06 40.55 -47.98
C ALA A 690 40.65 39.16 -48.55
N ASN A 691 39.63 38.99 -49.39
CA ASN A 691 39.08 39.87 -50.41
C ASN A 691 37.75 39.29 -50.97
N LEU A 692 36.94 40.18 -51.57
CA LEU A 692 35.96 39.99 -52.66
C LEU A 692 34.45 39.71 -52.36
N SER A 693 33.69 40.69 -52.84
CA SER A 693 32.26 41.01 -52.93
C SER A 693 31.49 40.27 -54.07
N PRO A 694 30.27 40.69 -54.48
CA PRO A 694 28.97 40.67 -53.79
C PRO A 694 27.86 39.93 -54.62
N ALA A 695 26.68 39.80 -54.00
CA ALA A 695 25.36 39.53 -54.61
C ALA A 695 25.01 38.09 -55.06
N THR A 696 24.17 37.39 -54.27
CA THR A 696 22.85 36.87 -54.74
C THR A 696 21.95 36.39 -53.57
N SER A 697 20.70 36.89 -53.57
CA SER A 697 19.45 36.33 -53.03
C SER A 697 19.33 35.80 -51.59
N LEU A 698 18.48 36.52 -50.83
CA LEU A 698 17.56 35.98 -49.81
C LEU A 698 16.83 34.72 -50.32
N ALA A 699 16.92 33.60 -49.59
CA ALA A 699 15.82 32.66 -49.28
C ALA A 699 16.34 31.41 -48.54
N SER A 700 15.52 30.85 -47.64
CA SER A 700 15.59 29.52 -47.02
C SER A 700 16.40 29.31 -45.73
N ALA A 701 15.81 29.71 -44.59
CA ALA A 701 15.68 28.87 -43.40
C ALA A 701 14.58 29.40 -42.46
N GLN A 702 13.42 29.75 -43.03
CA GLN A 702 12.15 29.61 -42.34
C GLN A 702 11.65 28.20 -42.65
N ASN A 703 11.60 27.32 -41.65
CA ASN A 703 10.67 26.19 -41.58
C ASN A 703 10.90 25.37 -40.31
N LEU A 704 10.36 25.86 -39.19
CA LEU A 704 9.63 25.05 -38.20
C LEU A 704 8.77 26.00 -37.34
N SER A 705 8.00 26.83 -38.03
CA SER A 705 6.80 27.47 -37.51
C SER A 705 5.61 26.70 -38.08
N LEU A 706 5.33 25.52 -37.52
CA LEU A 706 4.04 24.86 -37.69
C LEU A 706 3.18 25.25 -36.48
N PHE A 707 2.33 26.23 -36.72
CA PHE A 707 1.06 26.53 -36.06
C PHE A 707 0.80 25.78 -34.74
N ILE A 708 1.24 26.36 -33.63
CA ILE A 708 0.49 26.26 -32.37
C ILE A 708 -0.47 27.45 -32.40
N PRO A 709 -1.80 27.25 -32.52
CA PRO A 709 -2.72 28.34 -32.31
C PRO A 709 -2.51 28.87 -30.90
N LYS A 710 -2.33 30.18 -30.76
CA LYS A 710 -2.48 30.93 -29.52
C LYS A 710 -3.92 30.76 -29.00
N ALA A 711 -4.18 29.62 -28.38
CA ALA A 711 -5.33 29.39 -27.51
C ALA A 711 -4.75 28.75 -26.26
N THR A 712 -4.25 29.61 -25.38
CA THR A 712 -3.88 29.22 -24.02
C THR A 712 -5.06 28.49 -23.40
N ALA A 713 -4.92 27.17 -23.19
CA ALA A 713 -5.75 26.49 -22.22
C ALA A 713 -5.66 27.28 -20.89
N PRO A 714 -6.78 27.53 -20.19
CA PRO A 714 -6.70 28.22 -18.91
C PRO A 714 -5.77 27.42 -18.00
N LEU A 715 -4.73 28.08 -17.47
CA LEU A 715 -3.90 27.54 -16.41
C LEU A 715 -4.81 27.01 -15.29
N PRO A 716 -4.48 25.87 -14.64
CA PRO A 716 -5.19 25.47 -13.42
C PRO A 716 -5.20 26.65 -12.46
N THR A 717 -6.36 26.95 -11.86
CA THR A 717 -6.49 28.00 -10.85
C THR A 717 -5.44 27.75 -9.78
N LEU A 718 -4.48 28.67 -9.67
CA LEU A 718 -3.40 28.54 -8.70
C LEU A 718 -4.01 28.65 -7.30
N MET A 719 -3.73 27.67 -6.45
CA MET A 719 -4.26 27.63 -5.08
C MET A 719 -3.10 27.80 -4.10
N VAL A 720 -3.28 28.65 -3.08
CA VAL A 720 -2.38 28.76 -1.93
C VAL A 720 -3.22 28.56 -0.68
N ARG A 721 -2.79 27.65 0.20
CA ARG A 721 -3.58 27.19 1.36
C ARG A 721 -5.03 26.77 1.01
N GLY A 722 -5.26 26.30 -0.21
CA GLY A 722 -6.60 25.90 -0.69
C GLY A 722 -7.46 27.04 -1.27
N TYR A 723 -6.95 28.28 -1.34
CA TYR A 723 -7.67 29.45 -1.84
C TYR A 723 -7.14 29.94 -3.20
N PRO A 724 -8.01 30.44 -4.11
CA PRO A 724 -7.63 30.79 -5.48
C PRO A 724 -6.83 32.09 -5.58
N ILE A 725 -5.79 32.10 -6.43
CA ILE A 725 -4.94 33.24 -6.77
C ILE A 725 -5.00 33.52 -8.29
N GLU A 726 -4.89 34.79 -8.69
CA GLU A 726 -5.13 35.21 -10.09
C GLU A 726 -3.94 34.95 -11.03
N SER A 727 -2.71 34.83 -10.52
CA SER A 727 -1.54 34.55 -11.37
C SER A 727 -0.38 33.88 -10.63
N LEU A 728 0.54 33.29 -11.40
CA LEU A 728 1.78 32.71 -10.87
C LEU A 728 2.67 33.78 -10.24
N VAL A 729 2.67 34.99 -10.79
CA VAL A 729 3.40 36.15 -10.27
C VAL A 729 2.84 36.55 -8.92
N GLU A 730 1.51 36.64 -8.79
CA GLU A 730 0.85 36.92 -7.53
C GLU A 730 1.07 35.79 -6.52
N ALA A 731 1.04 34.52 -6.95
CA ALA A 731 1.36 33.39 -6.09
C ALA A 731 2.82 33.44 -5.58
N ILE A 732 3.78 33.84 -6.42
CA ILE A 732 5.18 34.05 -6.05
C ILE A 732 5.34 35.26 -5.11
N GLU A 733 4.67 36.38 -5.38
CA GLU A 733 4.62 37.54 -4.46
C GLU A 733 3.99 37.18 -3.10
N MET A 734 2.99 36.30 -3.10
CA MET A 734 2.29 35.84 -1.90
C MET A 734 3.07 34.78 -1.12
N THR A 735 3.90 33.96 -1.76
CA THR A 735 4.70 32.89 -1.14
C THR A 735 6.12 33.31 -0.74
N ASN A 736 6.73 34.29 -1.41
CA ASN A 736 8.06 34.81 -1.05
C ASN A 736 8.09 35.67 0.24
N PHE A 737 6.92 36.00 0.77
CA PHE A 737 6.80 36.48 2.15
C PHE A 737 6.40 35.29 3.01
N ASN A 738 7.38 34.72 3.74
CA ASN A 738 7.07 33.89 4.91
C ASN A 738 5.95 34.60 5.69
N VAL A 739 4.84 33.92 5.94
CA VAL A 739 3.83 34.43 6.88
C VAL A 739 4.49 34.39 8.25
N VAL A 740 5.28 35.41 8.56
CA VAL A 740 5.77 35.64 9.91
C VAL A 740 4.53 36.05 10.68
N VAL A 741 3.90 35.07 11.32
CA VAL A 741 2.89 35.34 12.35
C VAL A 741 3.58 36.27 13.35
N PRO A 742 3.05 37.48 13.59
CA PRO A 742 3.64 38.42 14.54
C PRO A 742 3.86 37.74 15.91
N GLU A 743 4.97 38.05 16.57
CA GLU A 743 5.23 37.57 17.93
C GLU A 743 4.03 37.91 18.83
N GLY A 744 3.45 36.88 19.48
CA GLY A 744 2.27 37.02 20.34
C GLY A 744 0.96 36.46 19.77
N LEU A 745 0.93 36.01 18.51
CA LEU A 745 -0.20 35.24 17.95
C LEU A 745 0.07 33.72 17.95
N PRO A 746 -0.97 32.87 18.06
CA PRO A 746 -0.81 31.41 18.05
C PRO A 746 -0.19 30.87 16.75
N PRO A 747 0.40 29.65 16.78
CA PRO A 747 0.97 28.98 15.61
C PRO A 747 0.01 28.94 14.41
N ALA A 748 0.58 29.02 13.19
CA ALA A 748 -0.19 29.11 11.94
C ALA A 748 -1.10 27.90 11.65
N ASP A 749 -0.81 26.74 12.25
CA ASP A 749 -1.57 25.50 12.08
C ASP A 749 -2.66 25.31 13.15
N ASP A 750 -2.71 26.17 14.17
CA ASP A 750 -3.72 26.10 15.22
C ASP A 750 -5.05 26.70 14.73
N PRO A 751 -6.21 26.14 15.15
CA PRO A 751 -7.52 26.69 14.84
C PRO A 751 -7.67 28.11 15.40
N VAL A 752 -8.39 28.98 14.67
CA VAL A 752 -8.72 30.32 15.17
C VAL A 752 -9.70 30.19 16.34
N ILE A 753 -9.22 30.47 17.55
CA ILE A 753 -10.07 30.66 18.72
C ILE A 753 -10.27 32.16 18.92
N ILE A 754 -11.47 32.66 18.67
CA ILE A 754 -11.72 34.12 18.64
C ILE A 754 -11.33 34.82 19.95
N THR A 755 -11.45 34.15 21.10
CA THR A 755 -11.02 34.69 22.39
C THR A 755 -9.52 35.01 22.44
N GLN A 756 -8.69 34.28 21.69
CA GLN A 756 -7.25 34.57 21.57
C GLN A 756 -7.01 35.82 20.73
N VAL A 757 -7.82 36.07 19.70
CA VAL A 757 -7.77 37.30 18.90
C VAL A 757 -8.11 38.52 19.76
N TYR A 758 -9.13 38.41 20.63
CA TYR A 758 -9.48 39.45 21.61
C TYR A 758 -8.42 39.67 22.70
N GLN A 759 -7.62 38.65 23.03
CA GLN A 759 -6.53 38.74 24.00
C GLN A 759 -5.21 39.24 23.40
N SER A 760 -5.11 39.31 22.08
CA SER A 760 -3.89 39.71 21.39
C SER A 760 -3.64 41.20 21.49
N ASP A 761 -2.40 41.56 21.85
CA ASP A 761 -1.92 42.95 21.85
C ASP A 761 -1.50 43.45 20.45
N VAL A 762 -1.53 42.57 19.44
CA VAL A 762 -1.10 42.86 18.06
C VAL A 762 -2.10 43.73 17.31
N TYR A 763 -3.37 43.68 17.70
CA TYR A 763 -4.48 44.37 17.02
C TYR A 763 -4.83 45.70 17.70
N ALA A 764 -5.35 46.64 16.92
CA ALA A 764 -5.63 47.99 17.40
C ALA A 764 -6.69 48.00 18.51
N LYS A 765 -6.37 48.65 19.63
CA LYS A 765 -7.30 48.81 20.78
C LYS A 765 -8.11 50.10 20.71
N GLU A 766 -7.56 51.13 20.06
CA GLU A 766 -8.17 52.45 19.93
C GLU A 766 -7.89 53.00 18.52
N ARG A 767 -8.90 53.62 17.90
CA ARG A 767 -8.79 54.28 16.60
C ARG A 767 -9.91 55.30 16.47
N GLU A 768 -9.56 56.55 16.25
CA GLU A 768 -10.55 57.62 16.06
C GLU A 768 -11.34 57.45 14.74
N PRO A 769 -12.60 57.90 14.67
CA PRO A 769 -13.35 57.94 13.42
C PRO A 769 -12.61 58.74 12.34
N GLY A 770 -12.57 58.20 11.12
CA GLY A 770 -11.90 58.79 9.97
C GLY A 770 -10.43 58.39 9.80
N VAL A 771 -9.83 57.66 10.74
CA VAL A 771 -8.44 57.18 10.62
C VAL A 771 -8.34 56.01 9.64
N GLU A 772 -7.39 56.10 8.72
CA GLU A 772 -7.17 55.14 7.65
C GLU A 772 -6.59 53.81 8.17
N ILE A 773 -7.13 52.70 7.67
CA ILE A 773 -6.66 51.33 7.87
C ILE A 773 -5.80 50.94 6.66
N THR A 774 -4.48 50.89 6.86
CA THR A 774 -3.50 50.60 5.80
C THR A 774 -2.81 49.24 5.96
N SER A 775 -3.03 48.58 7.10
CA SER A 775 -2.44 47.29 7.45
C SER A 775 -3.45 46.45 8.24
N PRO A 776 -3.40 45.11 8.17
CA PRO A 776 -4.20 44.23 9.01
C PRO A 776 -4.11 44.53 10.52
N PHE A 777 -2.96 45.03 10.99
CA PHE A 777 -2.74 45.35 12.41
C PHE A 777 -3.49 46.59 12.89
N HIS A 778 -3.99 47.43 11.97
CA HIS A 778 -4.82 48.58 12.31
C HIS A 778 -6.28 48.18 12.62
N LEU A 779 -6.66 46.92 12.39
CA LEU A 779 -7.99 46.39 12.73
C LEU A 779 -8.08 46.05 14.22
N ALA A 780 -9.27 46.21 14.78
CA ALA A 780 -9.58 45.71 16.13
C ALA A 780 -10.04 44.25 16.11
N ALA A 781 -9.96 43.57 17.26
CA ALA A 781 -10.34 42.15 17.37
C ALA A 781 -11.79 41.87 16.95
N ASN A 782 -12.73 42.75 17.27
CA ASN A 782 -14.14 42.63 16.85
C ASN A 782 -14.35 42.88 15.33
N GLU A 783 -13.48 43.68 14.72
CA GLU A 783 -13.47 43.89 13.27
C GLU A 783 -12.94 42.65 12.56
N ILE A 784 -11.91 42.00 13.13
CA ILE A 784 -11.38 40.72 12.64
C ILE A 784 -12.42 39.62 12.75
N ASP A 785 -13.15 39.52 13.86
CA ASP A 785 -14.28 38.59 14.02
C ASP A 785 -15.33 38.77 12.90
N THR A 786 -15.65 40.03 12.58
CA THR A 786 -16.58 40.36 11.50
C THR A 786 -16.03 39.96 10.13
N LEU A 787 -14.73 40.12 9.89
CA LEU A 787 -14.08 39.75 8.63
C LEU A 787 -13.86 38.23 8.50
N LEU A 788 -13.68 37.52 9.62
CA LEU A 788 -13.54 36.06 9.68
C LEU A 788 -14.83 35.37 9.19
N TYR A 789 -16.00 35.95 9.47
CA TYR A 789 -17.28 35.43 8.98
C TYR A 789 -17.31 35.26 7.44
N HIS A 790 -16.72 36.18 6.67
CA HIS A 790 -16.68 36.04 5.20
C HIS A 790 -15.78 34.91 4.73
N LEU A 791 -14.72 34.60 5.49
CA LEU A 791 -13.83 33.47 5.24
C LEU A 791 -14.55 32.14 5.57
N GLU A 792 -15.22 32.08 6.72
CA GLU A 792 -16.03 30.93 7.12
C GLU A 792 -17.19 30.66 6.14
N ASP A 793 -17.89 31.70 5.68
CA ASP A 793 -18.97 31.58 4.68
C ASP A 793 -18.41 31.11 3.32
N TYR A 794 -17.23 31.58 2.94
CA TYR A 794 -16.53 31.07 1.76
C TYR A 794 -16.19 29.57 1.90
N ASP A 795 -15.62 29.16 3.03
CA ASP A 795 -15.26 27.75 3.29
C ASP A 795 -16.48 26.83 3.35
N CYS A 796 -17.62 27.34 3.85
CA CYS A 796 -18.91 26.65 3.80
C CYS A 796 -19.47 26.54 2.38
N SER A 797 -19.16 27.50 1.50
CA SER A 797 -19.56 27.46 0.08
C SER A 797 -18.69 26.53 -0.79
N ASN A 798 -17.53 26.09 -0.28
CA ASN A 798 -16.57 25.25 -0.98
C ASN A 798 -16.75 23.74 -0.64
N PRO A 799 -17.13 22.90 -1.61
CA PRO A 799 -17.37 21.47 -1.37
C PRO A 799 -16.14 20.70 -0.89
N SER A 800 -14.93 21.17 -1.21
CA SER A 800 -13.68 20.52 -0.82
C SER A 800 -13.40 20.63 0.69
N THR A 801 -13.84 21.71 1.33
CA THR A 801 -13.72 21.97 2.78
C THR A 801 -14.85 21.32 3.57
N ILE A 802 -16.06 21.20 3.01
CA ILE A 802 -17.20 20.48 3.63
C ILE A 802 -16.87 19.02 3.94
N VAL A 803 -16.08 18.35 3.09
CA VAL A 803 -15.68 16.94 3.29
C VAL A 803 -14.60 16.79 4.37
N ALA A 804 -13.86 17.86 4.67
CA ALA A 804 -12.69 17.83 5.55
C ALA A 804 -12.97 18.21 7.02
N ASN A 805 -14.14 18.78 7.36
CA ASN A 805 -14.52 19.24 8.71
C ASN A 805 -13.40 19.99 9.48
N SER A 806 -12.47 20.61 8.77
CA SER A 806 -11.30 21.24 9.36
C SER A 806 -11.63 22.71 9.71
N PRO A 807 -11.40 23.15 10.95
CA PRO A 807 -11.64 24.54 11.35
C PRO A 807 -10.64 25.48 10.65
N VAL A 808 -11.05 26.73 10.40
CA VAL A 808 -10.18 27.79 9.88
C VAL A 808 -9.00 27.99 10.84
N THR A 809 -7.77 27.94 10.33
CA THR A 809 -6.55 28.10 11.14
C THR A 809 -6.08 29.55 11.19
N HIS A 810 -5.24 29.90 12.18
CA HIS A 810 -4.63 31.24 12.28
C HIS A 810 -3.86 31.60 11.01
N GLY A 811 -3.18 30.64 10.39
CA GLY A 811 -2.50 30.88 9.13
C GLY A 811 -3.43 31.14 7.94
N ASP A 812 -4.65 30.58 7.92
CA ASP A 812 -5.67 30.87 6.91
C ASP A 812 -6.21 32.29 7.09
N LEU A 813 -6.46 32.70 8.34
CA LEU A 813 -6.86 34.07 8.68
C LEU A 813 -5.78 35.08 8.26
N GLN A 814 -4.49 34.81 8.51
CA GLN A 814 -3.41 35.70 8.08
C GLN A 814 -3.32 35.78 6.55
N HIS A 815 -3.49 34.65 5.85
CA HIS A 815 -3.52 34.64 4.40
C HIS A 815 -4.72 35.45 3.86
N TRP A 816 -5.89 35.29 4.47
CA TRP A 816 -7.09 36.04 4.13
C TRP A 816 -6.92 37.56 4.28
N LEU A 817 -6.41 38.01 5.44
CA LEU A 817 -6.12 39.42 5.68
C LEU A 817 -5.10 39.95 4.66
N LYS A 818 -4.05 39.18 4.35
CA LYS A 818 -3.08 39.55 3.31
C LYS A 818 -3.75 39.75 1.95
N CYS A 819 -4.67 38.87 1.54
CA CYS A 819 -5.42 39.00 0.29
C CYS A 819 -6.33 40.23 0.29
N ILE A 820 -6.99 40.54 1.41
CA ILE A 820 -7.80 41.75 1.54
C ILE A 820 -6.97 43.02 1.29
N PHE A 821 -5.76 43.10 1.88
CA PHE A 821 -4.87 44.26 1.75
C PHE A 821 -3.90 44.17 0.55
N HIS A 822 -3.96 43.12 -0.27
CA HIS A 822 -3.08 42.99 -1.42
C HIS A 822 -3.36 44.09 -2.44
N LYS A 823 -2.35 44.95 -2.65
CA LYS A 823 -2.40 46.13 -3.55
C LYS A 823 -3.57 47.10 -3.24
N TRP A 824 -4.17 47.01 -2.04
CA TRP A 824 -5.32 47.81 -1.62
C TRP A 824 -5.23 48.18 -0.14
N ASP A 825 -5.70 49.36 0.21
CA ASP A 825 -5.86 49.87 1.56
C ASP A 825 -7.06 50.83 1.57
N SER A 826 -7.48 51.29 2.75
CA SER A 826 -8.67 52.13 2.86
C SER A 826 -8.55 53.54 2.26
N THR A 827 -7.35 53.98 1.85
CA THR A 827 -7.14 55.26 1.16
C THR A 827 -7.55 55.17 -0.31
N LYS A 828 -7.63 53.95 -0.84
CA LYS A 828 -7.96 53.67 -2.24
C LYS A 828 -9.47 53.46 -2.42
N PRO A 829 -10.03 53.84 -3.58
CA PRO A 829 -11.42 53.55 -3.89
C PRO A 829 -11.68 52.04 -3.87
N LEU A 830 -12.90 51.65 -3.49
CA LEU A 830 -13.32 50.25 -3.51
C LEU A 830 -13.31 49.74 -4.95
N THR A 831 -12.71 48.57 -5.17
CA THR A 831 -12.73 47.91 -6.48
C THR A 831 -14.17 47.64 -6.94
N PRO A 832 -14.47 47.66 -8.25
CA PRO A 832 -15.80 47.34 -8.75
C PRO A 832 -16.29 45.99 -8.23
N LYS A 833 -17.61 45.85 -7.99
CA LYS A 833 -18.21 44.60 -7.53
C LYS A 833 -17.89 43.49 -8.54
N PRO A 834 -17.32 42.35 -8.10
CA PRO A 834 -17.01 41.24 -9.00
C PRO A 834 -18.25 40.75 -9.74
N VAL A 835 -18.07 40.39 -11.02
CA VAL A 835 -19.10 39.78 -11.88
C VAL A 835 -18.62 38.39 -12.28
N LEU A 836 -19.51 37.40 -12.24
CA LEU A 836 -19.20 36.03 -12.66
C LEU A 836 -18.96 36.03 -14.18
N ARG A 837 -17.74 35.69 -14.61
CA ARG A 837 -17.36 35.67 -16.03
C ARG A 837 -18.25 34.67 -16.81
N PRO A 838 -18.66 34.94 -18.06
CA PRO A 838 -19.38 33.95 -18.87
C PRO A 838 -18.51 32.73 -19.19
N HIS A 839 -19.14 31.63 -19.59
CA HIS A 839 -18.45 30.41 -20.05
C HIS A 839 -17.68 30.67 -21.36
N GLY A 840 -16.42 30.26 -21.40
CA GLY A 840 -15.62 30.09 -22.61
C GLY A 840 -15.68 28.67 -23.17
N LEU A 841 -15.05 28.45 -24.33
CA LEU A 841 -15.01 27.13 -24.97
C LEU A 841 -14.42 26.07 -24.04
N PHE A 842 -13.25 26.35 -23.47
CA PHE A 842 -12.52 25.41 -22.61
C PHE A 842 -13.20 25.16 -21.26
N ASP A 843 -14.06 26.09 -20.80
CA ASP A 843 -14.87 25.87 -19.60
C ASP A 843 -15.97 24.83 -19.84
N THR A 844 -16.38 24.66 -21.10
CA THR A 844 -17.52 23.82 -21.46
C THR A 844 -17.18 22.62 -22.31
N SER A 845 -15.96 22.56 -22.85
CA SER A 845 -15.57 21.60 -23.87
C SER A 845 -14.14 21.08 -23.69
N ALA A 846 -13.96 19.79 -23.91
CA ALA A 846 -12.67 19.10 -23.85
C ALA A 846 -12.25 18.60 -25.24
N MET A 847 -10.96 18.66 -25.57
CA MET A 847 -10.45 18.15 -26.85
C MET A 847 -10.57 16.62 -26.85
N ALA A 848 -11.32 16.07 -27.80
CA ALA A 848 -11.62 14.63 -27.83
C ALA A 848 -11.22 13.94 -29.15
N GLY A 849 -10.77 14.71 -30.14
CA GLY A 849 -10.31 14.15 -31.41
C GLY A 849 -9.87 15.21 -32.41
N THR A 850 -9.82 14.81 -33.67
CA THR A 850 -9.50 15.68 -34.81
C THR A 850 -10.50 15.47 -35.94
N PHE A 851 -10.70 16.45 -36.82
CA PHE A 851 -11.60 16.30 -37.97
C PHE A 851 -11.04 15.33 -39.03
N LYS A 852 -11.91 14.48 -39.59
CA LYS A 852 -11.57 13.45 -40.60
C LYS A 852 -11.28 14.04 -41.98
N TYR A 853 -11.85 15.19 -42.28
CA TYR A 853 -11.77 15.91 -43.55
C TYR A 853 -12.00 17.41 -43.29
N ASP A 854 -11.76 18.23 -44.31
CA ASP A 854 -12.07 19.66 -44.29
C ASP A 854 -13.59 19.87 -44.12
N LEU A 855 -13.99 20.58 -43.07
CA LEU A 855 -15.39 20.93 -42.83
C LEU A 855 -15.83 22.11 -43.69
N PRO A 856 -17.11 22.15 -44.11
CA PRO A 856 -17.64 23.30 -44.82
C PRO A 856 -17.55 24.59 -43.97
N PRO A 857 -17.42 25.76 -44.62
CA PRO A 857 -17.47 27.05 -43.94
C PRO A 857 -18.78 27.21 -43.16
N ILE A 858 -18.70 27.91 -42.03
CA ILE A 858 -19.88 28.24 -41.21
C ILE A 858 -20.77 29.20 -42.02
N PRO A 859 -22.11 29.04 -42.01
CA PRO A 859 -23.02 29.93 -42.75
C PRO A 859 -22.74 31.41 -42.44
N GLY A 860 -22.44 32.20 -43.47
CA GLY A 860 -22.11 33.63 -43.35
C GLY A 860 -20.62 33.97 -43.37
N GLU A 861 -19.73 33.00 -43.52
CA GLU A 861 -18.27 33.22 -43.62
C GLU A 861 -17.66 32.63 -44.91
N GLU A 862 -16.73 33.34 -45.55
CA GLU A 862 -16.06 32.90 -46.78
C GLU A 862 -14.78 32.09 -46.51
N GLY A 863 -14.66 30.90 -47.11
CA GLY A 863 -13.45 30.07 -47.13
C GLY A 863 -13.31 29.02 -46.01
N VAL A 864 -12.56 27.95 -46.28
CA VAL A 864 -12.24 26.90 -45.28
C VAL A 864 -11.18 27.44 -44.33
N ARG A 865 -11.56 27.63 -43.07
CA ARG A 865 -10.65 28.14 -42.02
C ARG A 865 -9.65 27.06 -41.58
N PRO A 866 -8.41 27.43 -41.20
CA PRO A 866 -7.40 26.47 -40.73
C PRO A 866 -7.87 25.58 -39.58
N GLU A 867 -8.75 26.09 -38.72
CA GLU A 867 -9.28 25.36 -37.57
C GLU A 867 -10.38 24.34 -37.92
N ARG A 868 -10.77 24.29 -39.19
CA ARG A 868 -11.77 23.38 -39.75
C ARG A 868 -11.20 22.46 -40.83
N GLN A 869 -9.88 22.47 -41.03
CA GLN A 869 -9.20 21.57 -41.94
C GLN A 869 -9.10 20.16 -41.35
N GLN A 870 -8.83 19.19 -42.21
CA GLN A 870 -8.48 17.83 -41.82
C GLN A 870 -7.37 17.85 -40.76
N HIS A 871 -7.49 17.00 -39.75
CA HIS A 871 -6.61 16.91 -38.59
C HIS A 871 -6.65 18.11 -37.61
N ALA A 872 -7.46 19.14 -37.86
CA ALA A 872 -7.67 20.20 -36.88
C ALA A 872 -8.43 19.69 -35.64
N ALA A 873 -8.24 20.36 -34.51
CA ALA A 873 -8.74 19.92 -33.20
C ALA A 873 -10.27 19.97 -33.09
N ALA A 874 -10.86 18.86 -32.65
CA ALA A 874 -12.29 18.73 -32.37
C ALA A 874 -12.52 18.65 -30.85
N PHE A 875 -13.40 19.51 -30.36
CA PHE A 875 -13.76 19.62 -28.95
C PHE A 875 -15.17 19.09 -28.73
N LEU A 876 -15.34 18.25 -27.71
CA LEU A 876 -16.65 17.81 -27.25
C LEU A 876 -17.07 18.69 -26.07
N GLY A 877 -18.16 19.43 -26.26
CA GLY A 877 -18.69 20.36 -25.29
C GLY A 877 -20.07 20.01 -24.77
N ILE A 878 -20.36 20.52 -23.57
CA ILE A 878 -21.64 20.41 -22.92
C ILE A 878 -22.45 21.69 -23.16
N LYS A 879 -23.71 21.51 -23.54
CA LYS A 879 -24.71 22.58 -23.60
C LYS A 879 -25.87 22.24 -22.68
N LEU A 880 -26.14 23.15 -21.75
CA LEU A 880 -27.37 23.16 -20.98
C LEU A 880 -28.50 23.73 -21.85
N ASN A 881 -29.58 22.97 -21.98
CA ASN A 881 -30.77 23.38 -22.69
C ASN A 881 -31.72 24.13 -21.73
N GLU A 882 -32.65 24.90 -22.30
CA GLU A 882 -33.61 25.70 -21.52
C GLU A 882 -34.54 24.83 -20.63
N ASP A 883 -34.77 23.58 -21.04
CA ASP A 883 -35.53 22.56 -20.31
C ASP A 883 -34.72 21.84 -19.21
N ARG A 884 -33.52 22.34 -18.89
CA ARG A 884 -32.55 21.75 -17.95
C ARG A 884 -32.00 20.38 -18.37
N THR A 885 -32.17 19.98 -19.63
CA THR A 885 -31.47 18.81 -20.17
C THR A 885 -30.05 19.17 -20.62
N VAL A 886 -29.19 18.17 -20.71
CA VAL A 886 -27.81 18.33 -21.16
C VAL A 886 -27.65 17.72 -22.55
N SER A 887 -27.16 18.50 -23.51
CA SER A 887 -26.80 18.04 -24.85
C SER A 887 -25.29 18.13 -25.08
N MET A 888 -24.76 17.18 -25.86
CA MET A 888 -23.37 17.14 -26.29
C MET A 888 -23.24 17.82 -27.64
N GLN A 889 -22.23 18.67 -27.81
CA GLN A 889 -21.98 19.41 -29.03
C GLN A 889 -20.50 19.32 -29.41
N TRP A 890 -20.24 18.87 -30.64
CA TRP A 890 -18.91 18.94 -31.23
C TRP A 890 -18.64 20.37 -31.72
N LYS A 891 -17.45 20.87 -31.41
CA LYS A 891 -17.03 22.25 -31.71
C LYS A 891 -15.60 22.28 -32.24
N ASP A 892 -15.32 23.23 -33.11
CA ASP A 892 -13.94 23.62 -33.43
C ASP A 892 -13.34 24.49 -32.30
N ILE A 893 -12.06 24.83 -32.40
CA ILE A 893 -11.34 25.64 -31.40
C ILE A 893 -11.88 27.08 -31.25
N ARG A 894 -12.70 27.57 -32.18
CA ARG A 894 -13.39 28.87 -32.07
C ARG A 894 -14.83 28.73 -31.55
N GLY A 895 -15.28 27.50 -31.27
CA GLY A 895 -16.62 27.20 -30.77
C GLY A 895 -17.68 26.97 -31.85
N GLY A 896 -17.30 26.91 -33.13
CA GLY A 896 -18.22 26.61 -34.22
C GLY A 896 -18.65 25.14 -34.23
N LEU A 897 -19.94 24.87 -34.43
CA LEU A 897 -20.51 23.52 -34.32
C LEU A 897 -20.08 22.58 -35.46
N ALA A 898 -19.79 21.32 -35.13
CA ALA A 898 -19.46 20.24 -36.05
C ALA A 898 -20.35 19.01 -35.79
N ASN A 899 -20.42 18.08 -36.74
CA ASN A 899 -21.15 16.82 -36.52
C ASN A 899 -20.22 15.75 -35.94
N GLU A 900 -20.79 14.83 -35.15
CA GLU A 900 -20.04 13.70 -34.58
C GLU A 900 -19.41 12.82 -35.66
N GLY A 901 -20.10 12.61 -36.79
CA GLY A 901 -19.60 11.82 -37.91
C GLY A 901 -18.30 12.35 -38.51
N ASP A 902 -18.07 13.66 -38.41
CA ASP A 902 -16.91 14.35 -38.98
C ASP A 902 -15.65 14.20 -38.11
N VAL A 903 -15.77 13.66 -36.89
CA VAL A 903 -14.70 13.61 -35.89
C VAL A 903 -14.08 12.21 -35.81
N GLN A 904 -12.76 12.18 -35.86
CA GLN A 904 -11.94 11.03 -35.49
C GLN A 904 -11.52 11.18 -34.02
N LEU A 905 -12.07 10.35 -33.15
CA LEU A 905 -11.67 10.31 -31.73
C LEU A 905 -10.20 9.89 -31.61
N PHE A 906 -9.55 10.38 -30.54
CA PHE A 906 -8.24 9.85 -30.17
C PHE A 906 -8.32 8.35 -29.89
N SER A 907 -7.26 7.61 -30.22
CA SER A 907 -7.21 6.15 -30.16
C SER A 907 -7.52 5.55 -28.78
N TYR A 908 -7.31 6.31 -27.71
CA TYR A 908 -7.57 5.91 -26.33
C TYR A 908 -8.98 6.29 -25.82
N LEU A 909 -9.80 6.96 -26.65
CA LEU A 909 -11.16 7.37 -26.31
C LEU A 909 -12.19 6.66 -27.18
N ASN A 910 -13.22 6.10 -26.55
CA ASN A 910 -14.52 5.85 -27.16
C ASN A 910 -15.51 6.97 -26.82
N ILE A 911 -16.67 6.98 -27.48
CA ILE A 911 -17.67 8.04 -27.31
C ILE A 911 -18.15 8.18 -25.85
N HIS A 912 -18.30 7.08 -25.11
CA HIS A 912 -18.68 7.10 -23.70
C HIS A 912 -17.60 7.75 -22.82
N THR A 913 -16.33 7.41 -23.05
CA THR A 913 -15.20 8.02 -22.33
C THR A 913 -15.01 9.48 -22.71
N ALA A 914 -15.26 9.87 -23.96
CA ALA A 914 -15.25 11.27 -24.40
C ALA A 914 -16.36 12.08 -23.71
N HIS A 915 -17.57 11.53 -23.62
CA HIS A 915 -18.69 12.15 -22.87
C HIS A 915 -18.32 12.35 -21.40
N LYS A 916 -17.78 11.31 -20.75
CA LYS A 916 -17.34 11.40 -19.35
C LYS A 916 -16.24 12.45 -19.16
N MET A 917 -15.30 12.53 -20.09
CA MET A 917 -14.23 13.53 -20.08
C MET A 917 -14.78 14.96 -20.22
N ALA A 918 -15.73 15.20 -21.14
CA ALA A 918 -16.37 16.50 -21.31
C ALA A 918 -17.14 16.94 -20.05
N ILE A 919 -17.84 16.01 -19.39
CA ILE A 919 -18.56 16.26 -18.12
C ILE A 919 -17.59 16.59 -17.00
N THR A 920 -16.54 15.79 -16.85
CA THR A 920 -15.54 16.01 -15.81
C THR A 920 -14.82 17.35 -16.01
N ASN A 921 -14.56 17.72 -17.27
CA ASN A 921 -13.97 19.02 -17.61
C ASN A 921 -14.92 20.17 -17.26
N TYR A 922 -16.19 20.11 -17.70
CA TYR A 922 -17.19 21.14 -17.38
C TYR A 922 -17.33 21.32 -15.86
N ASP A 923 -17.44 20.22 -15.12
CA ASP A 923 -17.56 20.24 -13.66
C ASP A 923 -16.36 20.92 -12.99
N SER A 924 -15.16 20.50 -13.37
CA SER A 924 -13.92 21.06 -12.84
C SER A 924 -13.77 22.54 -13.13
N MET A 925 -14.08 22.96 -14.36
CA MET A 925 -13.96 24.35 -14.80
C MET A 925 -15.05 25.25 -14.21
N GLU A 926 -16.28 24.74 -14.07
CA GLU A 926 -17.38 25.46 -13.43
C GLU A 926 -17.11 25.67 -11.94
N LYS A 927 -16.61 24.63 -11.25
CA LYS A 927 -16.17 24.75 -9.86
C LYS A 927 -15.07 25.81 -9.70
N ALA A 928 -14.05 25.78 -10.55
CA ALA A 928 -12.98 26.78 -10.54
C ALA A 928 -13.53 28.21 -10.78
N ARG A 929 -14.43 28.38 -11.75
CA ARG A 929 -15.06 29.67 -12.10
C ARG A 929 -15.86 30.25 -10.94
N VAL A 930 -16.70 29.44 -10.29
CA VAL A 930 -17.54 29.87 -9.17
C VAL A 930 -16.72 30.15 -7.91
N LEU A 931 -15.73 29.30 -7.58
CA LEU A 931 -14.86 29.50 -6.42
C LEU A 931 -14.01 30.78 -6.56
N GLN A 932 -13.48 31.05 -7.75
CA GLN A 932 -12.74 32.28 -8.01
C GLN A 932 -13.65 33.52 -7.88
N TYR A 933 -14.89 33.44 -8.36
CA TYR A 933 -15.86 34.51 -8.20
C TYR A 933 -16.22 34.76 -6.73
N ASN A 934 -16.57 33.72 -5.99
CA ASN A 934 -16.94 33.80 -4.58
C ASN A 934 -15.80 34.39 -3.74
N TRP A 935 -14.55 34.01 -4.03
CA TRP A 935 -13.37 34.54 -3.32
C TRP A 935 -13.22 36.05 -3.53
N LYS A 936 -13.27 36.51 -4.79
CA LYS A 936 -13.23 37.96 -5.09
C LYS A 936 -14.40 38.71 -4.46
N LEU A 937 -15.57 38.10 -4.44
CA LEU A 937 -16.78 38.69 -3.87
C LEU A 937 -16.69 38.82 -2.35
N ALA A 938 -16.13 37.81 -1.66
CA ALA A 938 -15.83 37.87 -0.24
C ALA A 938 -14.78 38.97 0.07
N ILE A 939 -13.72 39.09 -0.74
CA ILE A 939 -12.72 40.16 -0.58
C ILE A 939 -13.37 41.54 -0.76
N TYR A 940 -14.22 41.70 -1.78
CA TYR A 940 -14.97 42.93 -2.00
C TYR A 940 -15.86 43.28 -0.80
N ALA A 941 -16.56 42.30 -0.23
CA ALA A 941 -17.41 42.49 0.95
C ALA A 941 -16.59 42.92 2.18
N ALA A 942 -15.46 42.26 2.42
CA ALA A 942 -14.51 42.60 3.48
C ALA A 942 -13.97 44.03 3.33
N ARG A 943 -13.49 44.42 2.13
CA ARG A 943 -13.01 45.78 1.84
C ARG A 943 -14.10 46.84 2.05
N LYS A 944 -15.34 46.54 1.66
CA LYS A 944 -16.48 47.43 1.89
C LYS A 944 -16.75 47.64 3.38
N GLN A 945 -16.63 46.58 4.20
CA GLN A 945 -16.76 46.68 5.65
C GLN A 945 -15.61 47.47 6.30
N ILE A 946 -14.37 47.29 5.82
CA ILE A 946 -13.22 48.08 6.28
C ILE A 946 -13.44 49.58 6.08
N LEU A 947 -14.02 50.00 4.94
CA LEU A 947 -14.39 51.41 4.73
C LEU A 947 -15.49 51.90 5.71
N GLY A 948 -16.35 51.00 6.19
CA GLY A 948 -17.29 51.27 7.28
C GLY A 948 -16.58 51.44 8.62
N PHE A 949 -15.59 50.60 8.91
CA PHE A 949 -14.75 50.66 10.12
C PHE A 949 -13.93 51.95 10.21
N VAL A 950 -13.44 52.47 9.07
CA VAL A 950 -12.78 53.78 9.00
C VAL A 950 -13.75 54.89 9.42
N LYS A 951 -14.98 54.89 8.89
CA LYS A 951 -15.98 55.92 9.23
C LYS A 951 -16.41 55.88 10.70
N ALA A 952 -16.45 54.69 11.29
CA ALA A 952 -16.97 54.48 12.64
C ALA A 952 -15.93 54.66 13.76
N GLY A 953 -14.63 54.42 13.48
CA GLY A 953 -13.60 54.29 14.51
C GLY A 953 -13.81 53.07 15.42
N ILE A 954 -12.91 52.85 16.38
CA ILE A 954 -13.06 51.84 17.44
C ILE A 954 -13.77 52.50 18.62
N GLN A 955 -14.99 52.07 18.92
CA GLN A 955 -15.79 52.70 19.97
C GLN A 955 -15.49 52.14 21.37
N LYS A 956 -15.32 53.01 22.37
CA LYS A 956 -15.21 52.64 23.79
C LYS A 956 -16.60 52.34 24.37
N GLY A 957 -16.97 51.07 24.47
CA GLY A 957 -18.16 50.60 25.21
C GLY A 957 -18.71 49.25 24.71
N PRO A 958 -19.51 48.53 25.52
CA PRO A 958 -20.12 47.27 25.10
C PRO A 958 -21.21 47.58 24.07
N ARG A 959 -20.90 47.33 22.80
CA ARG A 959 -21.85 47.45 21.69
C ARG A 959 -22.45 46.09 21.33
N PRO A 960 -23.67 46.08 20.76
CA PRO A 960 -24.49 44.88 20.62
C PRO A 960 -23.78 43.84 19.75
N LYS A 961 -24.12 42.56 19.98
CA LYS A 961 -23.68 41.43 19.15
C LYS A 961 -23.80 41.82 17.67
N PRO A 962 -22.79 41.52 16.83
CA PRO A 962 -22.88 41.82 15.41
C PRO A 962 -24.15 41.16 14.86
N GLU A 963 -25.09 41.97 14.34
CA GLU A 963 -26.11 41.45 13.44
C GLU A 963 -25.34 40.87 12.24
N ARG A 964 -25.28 39.54 12.18
CA ARG A 964 -24.82 38.80 11.00
C ARG A 964 -25.86 39.01 9.89
N GLU A 965 -25.89 40.19 9.29
CA GLU A 965 -26.66 40.41 8.06
C GLU A 965 -25.78 40.07 6.84
N PRO A 966 -26.07 38.97 6.13
CA PRO A 966 -25.36 38.64 4.90
C PRO A 966 -25.87 39.57 3.78
N ASN A 967 -25.19 40.70 3.57
CA ASN A 967 -25.48 41.56 2.43
C ASN A 967 -25.02 40.96 1.08
N VAL A 968 -24.38 39.78 1.10
CA VAL A 968 -23.82 39.13 -0.08
C VAL A 968 -24.03 37.62 0.01
N LYS A 969 -24.79 37.05 -0.93
CA LYS A 969 -25.06 35.61 -1.02
C LYS A 969 -24.02 34.97 -1.93
N LEU A 970 -23.12 34.14 -1.39
CA LEU A 970 -22.18 33.35 -2.18
C LEU A 970 -22.93 32.26 -2.97
N HIS A 971 -22.44 31.91 -4.16
CA HIS A 971 -23.05 30.82 -4.95
C HIS A 971 -22.53 29.46 -4.47
N LEU A 972 -23.42 28.51 -4.13
CA LEU A 972 -22.98 27.14 -3.85
C LEU A 972 -22.50 26.48 -5.14
N ALA A 973 -21.25 26.01 -5.14
CA ALA A 973 -20.75 25.14 -6.21
C ALA A 973 -21.54 23.80 -6.24
N ARG A 974 -22.00 23.31 -5.08
CA ARG A 974 -22.61 21.98 -4.89
C ARG A 974 -23.93 21.74 -5.64
N HIS A 975 -24.80 22.75 -5.77
CA HIS A 975 -26.15 22.54 -6.32
C HIS A 975 -26.17 22.20 -7.81
N HIS A 976 -25.26 22.76 -8.61
CA HIS A 976 -25.17 22.43 -10.05
C HIS A 976 -24.51 21.07 -10.30
N ILE A 977 -23.62 20.62 -9.41
CA ILE A 977 -22.86 19.36 -9.52
C ILE A 977 -23.77 18.15 -9.30
N GLU A 978 -24.60 18.18 -8.26
CA GLU A 978 -25.52 17.08 -7.94
C GLU A 978 -26.68 16.96 -8.95
N GLU A 979 -27.19 18.08 -9.47
CA GLU A 979 -28.20 18.09 -10.55
C GLU A 979 -27.64 17.50 -11.85
N MET A 980 -26.44 17.93 -12.28
CA MET A 980 -25.78 17.44 -13.49
C MET A 980 -25.42 15.95 -13.44
N LEU A 981 -24.91 15.47 -12.29
CA LEU A 981 -24.62 14.05 -12.08
C LEU A 981 -25.89 13.19 -12.07
N ARG A 982 -26.99 13.69 -11.49
CA ARG A 982 -28.32 13.04 -11.57
C ARG A 982 -28.80 12.93 -13.02
N PHE A 983 -28.72 14.00 -13.80
CA PHE A 983 -29.15 13.98 -15.21
C PHE A 983 -28.28 13.07 -16.08
N TYR A 984 -26.97 13.02 -15.85
CA TYR A 984 -26.07 12.09 -16.54
C TYR A 984 -26.39 10.62 -16.24
N HIS A 985 -26.69 10.29 -14.98
CA HIS A 985 -27.08 8.93 -14.59
C HIS A 985 -28.44 8.54 -15.20
N LEU A 986 -29.38 9.47 -15.27
CA LEU A 986 -30.69 9.28 -15.93
C LEU A 986 -30.54 9.10 -17.45
N ALA A 987 -29.65 9.85 -18.10
CA ALA A 987 -29.42 9.76 -19.54
C ALA A 987 -28.75 8.44 -19.96
N ILE A 988 -27.80 7.91 -19.17
CA ILE A 988 -27.16 6.61 -19.44
C ILE A 988 -28.15 5.45 -19.27
N GLN A 989 -29.04 5.54 -18.29
CA GLN A 989 -30.06 4.51 -18.07
C GLN A 989 -31.15 4.50 -19.17
N GLY A 990 -31.35 5.62 -19.88
CA GLY A 990 -32.35 5.75 -20.93
C GLY A 990 -31.91 5.36 -22.36
N THR A 991 -30.62 5.12 -22.61
CA THR A 991 -30.10 4.88 -23.98
C THR A 991 -30.01 3.40 -24.41
N SER A 992 -30.64 2.46 -23.68
CA SER A 992 -30.72 1.05 -24.10
C SER A 992 -32.08 0.68 -24.72
N THR A 993 -32.56 1.42 -25.73
CA THR A 993 -33.57 0.89 -26.66
C THR A 993 -33.29 1.43 -28.05
N SER A 994 -32.94 0.54 -28.98
CA SER A 994 -32.92 0.87 -30.41
C SER A 994 -34.35 1.16 -30.87
N PRO A 995 -34.56 2.11 -31.80
CA PRO A 995 -35.89 2.41 -32.31
C PRO A 995 -36.35 1.30 -33.26
N ARG A 996 -37.44 0.60 -32.91
CA ARG A 996 -38.20 -0.21 -33.86
C ARG A 996 -38.80 0.70 -34.93
N ARG A 997 -38.57 0.34 -36.20
CA ARG A 997 -39.26 0.88 -37.37
C ARG A 997 -40.75 0.51 -37.36
N GLY A 998 -41.57 1.41 -37.92
CA GLY A 998 -42.94 1.21 -38.39
C GLY A 998 -43.96 2.03 -37.59
N LEU A 999 -44.90 2.78 -38.16
CA LEU A 999 -45.42 2.92 -39.52
C LEU A 999 -46.12 4.28 -39.64
N SER A 1000 -46.13 4.84 -40.84
CA SER A 1000 -47.01 5.93 -41.25
C SER A 1000 -48.48 5.48 -41.32
N SER A 1001 -49.37 6.40 -40.97
CA SER A 1001 -50.74 6.57 -41.50
C SER A 1001 -51.70 5.36 -41.49
N SER A 1002 -52.56 5.31 -40.47
CA SER A 1002 -54.03 5.32 -40.58
C SER A 1002 -54.64 5.38 -39.19
#